data_AF-A0A3Q3A372-F1
#
_entry.id   AF-A0A3Q3A372-F1
#
_cell.length_a   1.000
_cell.length_b   1.000
_cell.length_c   1.000
_cell.angle_alpha   90.00
_cell.angle_beta   90.00
_cell.angle_gamma   90.00
#
_symmetry.space_group_name_H-M   'P 1'
#
loop_
_entity.id
_entity.type
_entity.pdbx_description
1 polymer ?
#
loop_
_entity_poly.entity_id
_entity_poly.type
_entity_poly.pdbx_seq_one_letter_code
_entity_poly.pdbx_strand_id
1 'polypeptide(L)'
;MVAVQASLSSCPPAEWICCLDKRPSERSGEDVDIILTRLREVKTFQRFPPPLLLQICASAFYECLEKGITLFRQGDIGTSWYAVLSGSLDVKVSETANHQDAVTICTLGIGTAFGESILDNTPRHATIVSRETSELLRIEQREFKSLWEKYRQSLAGLLAPPYVSRSMKDKKNTLINQWTHCGIPSEKLRRAGKVLRNAILSRAPHMIRDRKYHLKTYKQCCVGTELVDWLVMQSACVLTRSHAVGMWQALLEEGVLNHVDQELGFQDKYLFYRFLDDEEEDTPLPSEEEKRESEEELPETILFLAQIGPDALLRMILRKSPGQRTGDDLEIIYDELLHIKALAHLSNTVKRELASVVIFESHAKAGTVLFNQGEEGTSWYIIQKGSVNVVIYGKGVVCTLHEGDDFGKLALVTDSPRAASIVLREDNCHFLRVDKEDFNRILRDVEANTVRLKEHEQVVLVLEKSPRASALGSIKYTVISGTPEKILDHFLETMRLDIHHNEPDPGVDDFVLMHCVFIPNSQLSCTYHAASPPGSEQERLEYTLNNKRRALILALRWANTHTYLLQEEPAAVSFLEELYGSVSNDSRTLRGLKDLISDLEKVYCHITQQKTLIRQFSNGEERLQKKQPIRNQDDILLKVYCSDHTYTTIRIAVAATGREVIGAVSDKLGTTDELLLVHLSSAAEKQILKPNDVSVFSTLSINGRLFTCPRDQLNNTPLPDQEGPSAGSMSTFELMSSKDLAYQMTMFDWELFSCVHEHELLYHTFGRQSFKRTTANLDLFLRRFNQVQLWVVTEVCLCTQLSKRVQLLKKFIKIAAHCREFKNLNSFFAIIMGMSNPAVSRLSQTWERIIANTIRQVRHCRSQPFNPDICQPNKNQAEVRGYVRKLCVIDNQRALTQLSYRLEPRRT
;
A
#
# COMPACT_ATOMS: atom_id res chain seq x y z
N MET A 1 -4.74 4.12 -5.84
CA MET A 1 -4.39 3.25 -4.70
C MET A 1 -5.54 2.97 -3.73
N VAL A 2 -6.62 3.78 -3.69
CA VAL A 2 -7.79 3.55 -2.81
C VAL A 2 -8.63 2.32 -3.20
N ALA A 3 -8.61 1.90 -4.48
CA ALA A 3 -9.41 0.75 -4.96
C ALA A 3 -8.95 -0.63 -4.44
N VAL A 4 -7.76 -0.75 -3.83
CA VAL A 4 -7.27 -2.05 -3.31
C VAL A 4 -7.89 -2.39 -1.94
N GLN A 5 -8.44 -1.41 -1.21
CA GLN A 5 -9.03 -1.64 0.12
C GLN A 5 -10.56 -1.81 0.13
N ALA A 6 -11.27 -1.48 -0.96
CA ALA A 6 -12.74 -1.50 -0.98
C ALA A 6 -13.36 -2.89 -1.28
N SER A 7 -12.56 -3.92 -1.55
CA SER A 7 -13.02 -5.32 -1.73
C SER A 7 -12.80 -6.18 -0.48
N LEU A 8 -13.16 -5.66 0.70
CA LEU A 8 -13.09 -6.40 1.97
C LEU A 8 -14.05 -7.61 2.04
N SER A 9 -14.83 -7.88 0.99
CA SER A 9 -15.63 -9.12 0.85
C SER A 9 -15.09 -10.10 -0.20
N SER A 10 -13.96 -9.82 -0.85
CA SER A 10 -13.25 -10.78 -1.72
C SER A 10 -11.74 -10.51 -1.76
N CYS A 11 -11.18 -10.23 -0.59
CA CYS A 11 -9.74 -10.12 -0.43
C CYS A 11 -9.13 -11.54 -0.36
N PRO A 12 -8.17 -11.92 -1.23
CA PRO A 12 -7.43 -13.17 -1.11
C PRO A 12 -6.60 -13.39 0.19
N PRO A 13 -6.39 -12.43 1.13
CA PRO A 13 -5.69 -12.72 2.38
C PRO A 13 -6.46 -13.57 3.41
N ALA A 14 -7.75 -13.89 3.22
CA ALA A 14 -8.56 -14.57 4.26
C ALA A 14 -8.81 -16.07 4.00
N GLU A 15 -8.66 -16.57 2.77
CA GLU A 15 -9.03 -17.97 2.45
C GLU A 15 -8.11 -18.98 3.16
N TRP A 16 -6.80 -18.73 3.19
CA TRP A 16 -5.84 -19.59 3.89
C TRP A 16 -6.00 -19.57 5.42
N ILE A 17 -6.52 -18.48 5.98
CA ILE A 17 -6.84 -18.38 7.42
C ILE A 17 -8.02 -19.29 7.73
N CYS A 18 -9.09 -19.23 6.93
CA CYS A 18 -10.22 -20.16 7.03
C CYS A 18 -9.77 -21.63 6.91
N CYS A 19 -8.76 -21.92 6.07
CA CYS A 19 -8.18 -23.26 5.99
C CYS A 19 -7.42 -23.67 7.27
N LEU A 20 -6.73 -22.73 7.93
CA LEU A 20 -6.04 -22.99 9.20
C LEU A 20 -6.98 -23.06 10.41
N ASP A 21 -8.14 -22.42 10.36
CA ASP A 21 -9.19 -22.52 11.39
C ASP A 21 -9.82 -23.92 11.43
N LYS A 22 -9.82 -24.63 10.29
CA LYS A 22 -10.18 -26.05 10.25
C LYS A 22 -9.18 -26.86 11.09
N ARG A 23 -9.70 -27.80 11.87
CA ARG A 23 -8.86 -28.73 12.65
C ARG A 23 -7.96 -29.51 11.68
N PRO A 24 -6.72 -29.88 12.07
CA PRO A 24 -5.82 -30.69 11.23
C PRO A 24 -6.48 -31.92 10.60
N SER A 25 -7.37 -32.61 11.32
CA SER A 25 -8.10 -33.79 10.84
C SER A 25 -9.18 -33.51 9.78
N GLU A 26 -9.62 -32.26 9.65
CA GLU A 26 -10.71 -31.81 8.79
C GLU A 26 -10.20 -31.12 7.51
N ARG A 27 -8.88 -30.99 7.34
CA ARG A 27 -8.27 -30.32 6.19
C ARG A 27 -8.26 -31.21 4.95
N SER A 28 -8.72 -30.65 3.84
CA SER A 28 -8.63 -31.28 2.52
C SER A 28 -7.26 -31.04 1.87
N GLY A 29 -6.95 -31.75 0.78
CA GLY A 29 -5.74 -31.49 -0.01
C GLY A 29 -5.70 -30.07 -0.58
N GLU A 30 -6.85 -29.54 -1.00
CA GLU A 30 -6.97 -28.15 -1.49
C GLU A 30 -6.66 -27.13 -0.39
N ASP A 31 -7.13 -27.37 0.84
CA ASP A 31 -6.82 -26.50 1.99
C ASP A 31 -5.31 -26.42 2.23
N VAL A 32 -4.63 -27.57 2.16
CA VAL A 32 -3.17 -27.65 2.35
C VAL A 32 -2.43 -26.91 1.22
N ASP A 33 -2.89 -27.00 -0.02
CA ASP A 33 -2.28 -26.30 -1.16
C ASP A 33 -2.44 -24.77 -1.07
N ILE A 34 -3.59 -24.30 -0.58
CA ILE A 34 -3.86 -22.87 -0.33
C ILE A 34 -2.91 -22.36 0.77
N ILE A 35 -2.81 -23.08 1.89
CA ILE A 35 -1.89 -22.72 3.00
C ILE A 35 -0.44 -22.73 2.52
N LEU A 36 -0.04 -23.77 1.76
CA LEU A 36 1.32 -23.93 1.24
C LEU A 36 1.71 -22.76 0.33
N THR A 37 0.79 -22.33 -0.53
CA THR A 37 1.01 -21.19 -1.43
C THR A 37 1.35 -19.93 -0.62
N ARG A 38 0.65 -19.70 0.49
CA ARG A 38 0.91 -18.57 1.37
C ARG A 38 2.20 -18.72 2.18
N LEU A 39 2.46 -19.88 2.78
CA LEU A 39 3.67 -20.08 3.59
C LEU A 39 4.94 -19.98 2.75
N ARG A 40 4.92 -20.36 1.47
CA ARG A 40 6.06 -20.18 0.54
C ARG A 40 6.44 -18.72 0.30
N GLU A 41 5.54 -17.78 0.52
CA GLU A 41 5.85 -16.34 0.40
C GLU A 41 6.68 -15.82 1.58
N VAL A 42 6.69 -16.52 2.71
CA VAL A 42 7.48 -16.15 3.89
C VAL A 42 8.91 -16.65 3.71
N LYS A 43 9.89 -15.73 3.73
CA LYS A 43 11.32 -16.00 3.51
C LYS A 43 11.86 -17.20 4.33
N THR A 44 11.44 -17.35 5.57
CA THR A 44 11.88 -18.42 6.47
C THR A 44 11.46 -19.81 5.99
N PHE A 45 10.24 -19.92 5.47
CA PHE A 45 9.67 -21.17 4.97
C PHE A 45 10.19 -21.53 3.58
N GLN A 46 10.68 -20.57 2.77
CA GLN A 46 11.28 -20.84 1.45
C GLN A 46 12.48 -21.80 1.51
N ARG A 47 13.20 -21.83 2.64
CA ARG A 47 14.37 -22.71 2.82
C ARG A 47 13.98 -24.16 3.15
N PHE A 48 12.72 -24.43 3.45
CA PHE A 48 12.29 -25.77 3.84
C PHE A 48 11.98 -26.65 2.64
N PRO A 49 12.36 -27.94 2.68
CA PRO A 49 11.96 -28.90 1.66
C PRO A 49 10.44 -28.94 1.52
N PRO A 50 9.89 -29.06 0.30
CA PRO A 50 8.44 -29.14 0.09
C PRO A 50 7.72 -30.18 0.97
N PRO A 51 8.28 -31.39 1.23
CA PRO A 51 7.66 -32.34 2.15
C PRO A 51 7.51 -31.84 3.59
N LEU A 52 8.49 -31.07 4.10
CA LEU A 52 8.43 -30.49 5.44
C LEU A 52 7.33 -29.43 5.52
N LEU A 53 7.25 -28.54 4.53
CA LEU A 53 6.21 -27.52 4.48
C LEU A 53 4.81 -28.11 4.40
N LEU A 54 4.61 -29.17 3.62
CA LEU A 54 3.32 -29.87 3.55
C LEU A 54 2.90 -30.42 4.92
N GLN A 55 3.83 -31.00 5.68
CA GLN A 55 3.51 -31.49 7.02
C GLN A 55 3.23 -30.35 8.02
N ILE A 56 3.93 -29.22 7.88
CA ILE A 56 3.61 -28.00 8.65
C ILE A 56 2.20 -27.51 8.31
N CYS A 57 1.84 -27.40 7.02
CA CYS A 57 0.51 -26.98 6.58
C CYS A 57 -0.59 -27.92 7.09
N ALA A 58 -0.30 -29.21 7.20
CA ALA A 58 -1.26 -30.20 7.68
C ALA A 58 -1.48 -30.14 9.21
N SER A 59 -0.51 -29.67 9.99
CA SER A 59 -0.52 -29.77 11.46
C SER A 59 -0.55 -28.42 12.21
N ALA A 60 -0.27 -27.31 11.54
CA ALA A 60 -0.17 -26.00 12.17
C ALA A 60 -1.53 -25.37 12.48
N PHE A 61 -1.59 -24.52 13.49
CA PHE A 61 -2.75 -23.71 13.87
C PHE A 61 -2.47 -22.22 13.60
N TYR A 62 -3.53 -21.46 13.35
CA TYR A 62 -3.46 -20.01 13.29
C TYR A 62 -3.76 -19.41 14.67
N GLU A 63 -3.02 -18.37 15.05
CA GLU A 63 -3.22 -17.66 16.30
C GLU A 63 -3.08 -16.15 16.08
N CYS A 64 -4.09 -15.38 16.43
CA CYS A 64 -4.09 -13.92 16.30
C CYS A 64 -4.10 -13.30 17.70
N LEU A 65 -3.06 -12.54 18.01
CA LEU A 65 -2.87 -11.88 19.30
C LEU A 65 -3.11 -10.38 19.14
N GLU A 66 -3.96 -9.80 19.98
CA GLU A 66 -4.06 -8.34 20.10
C GLU A 66 -2.81 -7.76 20.76
N LYS A 67 -2.61 -6.44 20.67
CA LYS A 67 -1.48 -5.73 21.29
C LYS A 67 -1.47 -5.90 22.82
N GLY A 68 -0.32 -6.26 23.38
CA GLY A 68 -0.07 -6.34 24.82
C GLY A 68 -0.37 -7.71 25.45
N ILE A 69 -0.75 -8.71 24.67
CA ILE A 69 -1.03 -10.07 25.13
C ILE A 69 0.27 -10.82 25.41
N THR A 70 0.37 -11.44 26.58
CA THR A 70 1.51 -12.30 26.94
C THR A 70 1.26 -13.72 26.47
N LEU A 71 2.09 -14.23 25.55
CA LEU A 71 1.97 -15.58 24.99
C LEU A 71 2.40 -16.65 26.02
N PHE A 72 3.52 -16.42 26.69
CA PHE A 72 3.98 -17.20 27.84
C PHE A 72 4.99 -16.38 28.66
N ARG A 73 5.21 -16.77 29.91
CA ARG A 73 6.18 -16.16 30.83
C ARG A 73 7.45 -16.98 30.94
N GLN A 74 8.54 -16.30 31.31
CA GLN A 74 9.79 -16.95 31.69
C GLN A 74 9.53 -17.94 32.83
N GLY A 75 10.02 -19.17 32.70
CA GLY A 75 9.83 -20.25 33.67
C GLY A 75 8.64 -21.17 33.36
N ASP A 76 7.71 -20.77 32.48
CA ASP A 76 6.59 -21.62 32.08
C ASP A 76 7.07 -22.88 31.34
N ILE A 77 6.30 -23.97 31.42
CA ILE A 77 6.53 -25.15 30.59
C ILE A 77 5.92 -24.88 29.20
N GLY A 78 6.76 -24.90 28.17
CA GLY A 78 6.31 -24.66 26.80
C GLY A 78 5.51 -25.83 26.20
N THR A 79 4.42 -25.52 25.50
CA THR A 79 3.54 -26.50 24.84
C THR A 79 3.60 -26.46 23.32
N SER A 80 4.11 -25.39 22.73
CA SER A 80 4.06 -25.16 21.29
C SER A 80 5.27 -24.39 20.78
N TRP A 81 5.56 -24.55 19.50
CA TRP A 81 6.51 -23.78 18.71
C TRP A 81 5.75 -22.78 17.84
N TYR A 82 6.35 -21.62 17.60
CA TYR A 82 5.69 -20.50 16.93
C TYR A 82 6.54 -19.93 15.79
N ALA A 83 5.88 -19.44 14.76
CA ALA A 83 6.45 -18.64 13.69
C ALA A 83 5.60 -17.38 13.44
N VAL A 84 6.23 -16.22 13.33
CA VAL A 84 5.53 -14.94 13.13
C VAL A 84 5.17 -14.77 11.66
N LEU A 85 3.88 -14.69 11.35
CA LEU A 85 3.36 -14.44 10.00
C LEU A 85 3.16 -12.94 9.75
N SER A 86 2.66 -12.22 10.76
CA SER A 86 2.42 -10.78 10.76
C SER A 86 2.63 -10.19 12.16
N GLY A 87 2.95 -8.89 12.26
CA GLY A 87 3.18 -8.18 13.53
C GLY A 87 4.57 -8.40 14.15
N SER A 88 4.69 -8.11 15.45
CA SER A 88 5.94 -8.18 16.20
C SER A 88 5.73 -8.45 17.69
N LEU A 89 6.71 -9.10 18.32
CA LEU A 89 6.68 -9.52 19.73
C LEU A 89 7.94 -9.11 20.49
N ASP A 90 7.77 -8.65 21.72
CA ASP A 90 8.87 -8.31 22.63
C ASP A 90 9.35 -9.54 23.40
N VAL A 91 10.66 -9.75 23.45
CA VAL A 91 11.31 -10.76 24.30
C VAL A 91 11.77 -10.10 25.60
N LYS A 92 11.15 -10.48 26.72
CA LYS A 92 11.44 -9.92 28.05
C LYS A 92 12.10 -10.96 28.95
N VAL A 93 13.16 -10.57 29.64
CA VAL A 93 13.86 -11.45 30.60
C VAL A 93 14.03 -10.73 31.92
N SER A 94 13.78 -11.46 33.01
CA SER A 94 14.13 -11.04 34.36
C SER A 94 15.34 -11.83 34.87
N GLU A 95 16.28 -11.12 35.51
CA GLU A 95 17.36 -11.70 36.30
C GLU A 95 16.90 -12.11 37.70
N THR A 96 15.78 -11.57 38.18
CA THR A 96 15.17 -11.92 39.46
C THR A 96 14.06 -12.95 39.27
N ALA A 97 13.57 -13.53 40.37
CA ALA A 97 12.37 -14.36 40.34
C ALA A 97 11.08 -13.54 40.11
N ASN A 98 11.16 -12.20 40.10
CA ASN A 98 10.02 -11.32 39.90
C ASN A 98 9.87 -10.95 38.42
N HIS A 99 8.70 -11.21 37.84
CA HIS A 99 8.41 -10.89 36.44
C HIS A 99 8.23 -9.39 36.19
N GLN A 100 8.01 -8.58 37.22
CA GLN A 100 7.89 -7.12 37.06
C GLN A 100 9.22 -6.46 36.69
N ASP A 101 10.35 -7.10 37.04
CA ASP A 101 11.69 -6.62 36.71
C ASP A 101 12.12 -7.04 35.28
N ALA A 102 11.23 -7.69 34.53
CA ALA A 102 11.57 -8.21 33.20
C ALA A 102 11.74 -7.08 32.19
N VAL A 103 12.92 -7.04 31.56
CA VAL A 103 13.29 -6.02 30.58
C VAL A 103 13.27 -6.56 29.15
N THR A 104 12.84 -5.74 28.18
CA THR A 104 12.83 -6.11 26.76
C THR A 104 14.25 -6.12 26.20
N ILE A 105 14.70 -7.28 25.71
CA ILE A 105 16.05 -7.46 25.15
C ILE A 105 16.07 -7.24 23.63
N CYS A 106 15.06 -7.76 22.94
CA CYS A 106 14.96 -7.72 21.48
C CYS A 106 13.50 -7.87 21.03
N THR A 107 13.26 -7.54 19.76
CA THR A 107 11.96 -7.69 19.08
C THR A 107 12.02 -8.83 18.07
N LEU A 108 11.01 -9.69 18.04
CA LEU A 108 10.82 -10.73 17.03
C LEU A 108 9.82 -10.26 15.99
N GLY A 109 10.22 -10.20 14.73
CA GLY A 109 9.41 -9.78 13.59
C GLY A 109 8.97 -10.94 12.68
N ILE A 110 8.34 -10.57 11.56
CA ILE A 110 7.79 -11.48 10.56
C ILE A 110 8.87 -12.41 9.99
N GLY A 111 8.58 -13.71 10.00
CA GLY A 111 9.49 -14.76 9.57
C GLY A 111 10.32 -15.33 10.71
N THR A 112 10.45 -14.65 11.84
CA THR A 112 11.19 -15.20 12.99
C THR A 112 10.38 -16.33 13.64
N ALA A 113 11.08 -17.39 14.05
CA ALA A 113 10.51 -18.55 14.71
C ALA A 113 11.15 -18.77 16.07
N PHE A 114 10.36 -19.28 17.02
CA PHE A 114 10.80 -19.40 18.41
C PHE A 114 10.01 -20.47 19.17
N GLY A 115 10.53 -20.86 20.33
CA GLY A 115 9.86 -21.77 21.25
C GLY A 115 10.30 -23.22 21.13
N GLU A 116 11.45 -23.48 20.49
CA GLU A 116 12.08 -24.79 20.34
C GLU A 116 12.49 -25.47 21.66
N SER A 117 12.48 -24.72 22.78
CA SER A 117 12.68 -25.23 24.14
C SER A 117 11.74 -26.38 24.52
N ILE A 118 10.64 -26.55 23.79
CA ILE A 118 9.74 -27.69 23.95
C ILE A 118 10.36 -29.03 23.51
N LEU A 119 11.44 -29.04 22.73
CA LEU A 119 12.05 -30.28 22.24
C LEU A 119 12.67 -31.10 23.38
N ASP A 120 13.26 -30.45 24.38
CA ASP A 120 13.86 -31.07 25.57
C ASP A 120 13.09 -30.75 26.86
N ASN A 121 11.89 -30.18 26.74
CA ASN A 121 11.04 -29.74 27.87
C ASN A 121 11.73 -28.72 28.79
N THR A 122 12.64 -27.91 28.25
CA THR A 122 13.24 -26.81 29.01
C THR A 122 12.20 -25.72 29.28
N PRO A 123 12.13 -25.21 30.53
CA PRO A 123 11.29 -24.07 30.86
C PRO A 123 11.60 -22.87 29.96
N ARG A 124 10.61 -22.02 29.69
CA ARG A 124 10.77 -20.85 28.84
C ARG A 124 11.85 -19.91 29.38
N HIS A 125 12.83 -19.58 28.55
CA HIS A 125 13.95 -18.71 28.94
C HIS A 125 13.57 -17.23 29.10
N ALA A 126 12.43 -16.82 28.50
CA ALA A 126 11.96 -15.45 28.43
C ALA A 126 10.42 -15.39 28.43
N THR A 127 9.88 -14.23 28.80
CA THR A 127 8.48 -13.84 28.64
C THR A 127 8.29 -13.21 27.25
N ILE A 128 7.28 -13.65 26.49
CA ILE A 128 6.98 -13.13 25.15
C ILE A 128 5.67 -12.37 25.18
N VAL A 129 5.67 -11.13 24.69
CA VAL A 129 4.48 -10.24 24.68
C VAL A 129 4.27 -9.65 23.29
N SER A 130 3.05 -9.66 22.77
CA SER A 130 2.72 -9.01 21.50
C SER A 130 2.87 -7.49 21.61
N ARG A 131 3.65 -6.90 20.71
CA ARG A 131 3.90 -5.46 20.67
C ARG A 131 2.82 -4.70 19.90
N GLU A 132 2.22 -5.38 18.93
CA GLU A 132 1.11 -4.96 18.08
C GLU A 132 0.22 -6.17 17.76
N THR A 133 -0.87 -5.96 17.04
CA THR A 133 -1.70 -7.08 16.56
C THR A 133 -0.84 -8.00 15.70
N SER A 134 -0.68 -9.24 16.15
CA SER A 134 0.31 -10.19 15.61
C SER A 134 -0.34 -11.51 15.25
N GLU A 135 0.02 -12.03 14.08
CA GLU A 135 -0.49 -13.29 13.55
C GLU A 135 0.63 -14.33 13.59
N LEU A 136 0.36 -15.47 14.21
CA LEU A 136 1.33 -16.53 14.46
C LEU A 136 0.86 -17.85 13.85
N LEU A 137 1.83 -18.62 13.37
CA LEU A 137 1.68 -20.03 13.08
C LEU A 137 2.13 -20.83 14.31
N ARG A 138 1.23 -21.61 14.91
CA ARG A 138 1.51 -22.44 16.08
C ARG A 138 1.59 -23.92 15.69
N ILE A 139 2.63 -24.62 16.14
CA ILE A 139 2.74 -26.08 16.03
C ILE A 139 2.86 -26.67 17.44
N GLU A 140 2.02 -27.64 17.76
CA GLU A 140 2.05 -28.30 19.07
C GLU A 140 3.31 -29.15 19.25
N GLN A 141 3.76 -29.30 20.50
CA GLN A 141 5.01 -29.99 20.84
C GLN A 141 5.13 -31.40 20.24
N ARG A 142 4.04 -32.19 20.26
CA ARG A 142 4.06 -33.57 19.74
C ARG A 142 4.39 -33.60 18.25
N GLU A 143 3.70 -32.78 17.47
CA GLU A 143 3.91 -32.67 16.03
C GLU A 143 5.28 -32.08 15.72
N PHE A 144 5.68 -31.03 16.45
CA PHE A 144 6.99 -30.41 16.25
C PHE A 144 8.16 -31.37 16.55
N LYS A 145 8.05 -32.22 17.59
CA LYS A 145 9.04 -33.27 17.87
C LYS A 145 9.13 -34.28 16.72
N SER A 146 7.99 -34.72 16.18
CA SER A 146 7.93 -35.62 15.01
C SER A 146 8.59 -35.00 13.76
N LEU A 147 8.26 -33.74 13.46
CA LEU A 147 8.87 -33.00 12.36
C LEU A 147 10.39 -32.86 12.54
N TRP A 148 10.82 -32.56 13.76
CA TRP A 148 12.22 -32.40 14.11
C TRP A 148 13.03 -33.69 13.96
N GLU A 149 12.50 -34.83 14.42
CA GLU A 149 13.15 -36.14 14.27
C GLU A 149 13.31 -36.52 12.79
N LYS A 150 12.29 -36.24 11.97
CA LYS A 150 12.25 -36.59 10.55
C LYS A 150 13.07 -35.66 9.65
N TYR A 151 13.10 -34.36 9.95
CA TYR A 151 13.71 -33.32 9.10
C TYR A 151 14.81 -32.52 9.80
N ARG A 152 15.50 -33.14 10.78
CA ARG A 152 16.53 -32.50 11.61
C ARG A 152 17.55 -31.67 10.83
N GLN A 153 18.02 -32.20 9.70
CA GLN A 153 19.01 -31.51 8.85
C GLN A 153 18.46 -30.22 8.23
N SER A 154 17.19 -30.19 7.86
CA SER A 154 16.53 -29.04 7.25
C SER A 154 16.16 -27.97 8.27
N LEU A 155 15.84 -28.38 9.51
CA LEU A 155 15.50 -27.48 10.61
C LEU A 155 16.73 -26.94 11.36
N ALA A 156 17.90 -27.55 11.17
CA ALA A 156 19.16 -27.15 11.81
C ALA A 156 19.55 -25.69 11.54
N GLY A 157 19.22 -25.15 10.36
CA GLY A 157 19.48 -23.75 10.03
C GLY A 157 18.63 -22.76 10.82
N LEU A 158 17.45 -23.19 11.30
CA LEU A 158 16.47 -22.35 11.97
C LEU A 158 16.61 -22.34 13.50
N LEU A 159 16.89 -23.48 14.12
CA LEU A 159 16.82 -23.62 15.59
C LEU A 159 18.09 -23.13 16.31
N ALA A 160 17.92 -22.66 17.56
CA ALA A 160 19.04 -22.37 18.44
C ALA A 160 19.82 -23.66 18.86
N PRO A 161 21.11 -23.57 19.18
CA PRO A 161 21.82 -24.65 19.90
C PRO A 161 21.18 -24.90 21.29
N PRO A 162 21.15 -26.14 21.83
CA PRO A 162 21.87 -27.35 21.41
C PRO A 162 21.13 -28.24 20.41
N TYR A 163 19.97 -27.80 19.89
CA TYR A 163 19.18 -28.62 18.98
C TYR A 163 19.95 -28.89 17.66
N VAL A 164 20.88 -28.03 17.28
CA VAL A 164 21.78 -28.24 16.13
C VAL A 164 22.98 -29.14 16.48
N SER A 165 23.29 -30.14 15.64
CA SER A 165 24.40 -31.08 15.86
C SER A 165 25.77 -30.39 15.78
N ARG A 166 26.64 -30.61 16.77
CA ARG A 166 28.04 -30.10 16.86
C ARG A 166 28.98 -30.59 15.74
N SER A 167 28.55 -31.52 14.89
CA SER A 167 29.46 -32.35 14.05
C SER A 167 29.76 -31.82 12.63
N MET A 168 29.47 -30.55 12.30
CA MET A 168 29.75 -29.99 10.96
C MET A 168 30.77 -28.83 10.95
N LYS A 169 31.41 -28.50 12.07
CA LYS A 169 32.40 -27.40 12.11
C LYS A 169 33.82 -27.78 11.67
N ASP A 170 34.16 -29.07 11.58
CA ASP A 170 35.56 -29.49 11.39
C ASP A 170 35.94 -30.00 9.98
N LYS A 171 35.06 -29.96 8.98
CA LYS A 171 35.38 -30.47 7.62
C LYS A 171 35.47 -29.43 6.50
N LYS A 172 35.30 -28.13 6.78
CA LYS A 172 35.53 -27.04 5.81
C LYS A 172 36.71 -26.12 6.15
N ASN A 173 37.35 -26.29 7.31
CA ASN A 173 38.39 -25.38 7.80
C ASN A 173 39.82 -25.66 7.28
N THR A 174 40.00 -26.40 6.19
CA THR A 174 41.36 -26.75 5.70
C THR A 174 41.65 -26.42 4.24
N LEU A 175 40.78 -25.68 3.55
CA LEU A 175 41.09 -25.12 2.24
C LEU A 175 40.37 -23.78 2.10
N ILE A 176 41.08 -22.69 2.40
CA ILE A 176 40.99 -21.32 1.85
C ILE A 176 41.82 -20.45 2.81
N ASN A 177 43.14 -20.48 2.59
CA ASN A 177 44.04 -19.44 3.06
C ASN A 177 44.68 -18.86 1.80
N GLN A 178 44.18 -17.71 1.35
CA GLN A 178 44.91 -16.58 0.76
C GLN A 178 43.99 -15.75 -0.17
N TRP A 179 43.66 -14.55 0.34
CA TRP A 179 43.68 -13.26 -0.35
C TRP A 179 42.41 -12.71 -1.03
N THR A 180 42.25 -11.40 -0.81
CA THR A 180 41.45 -10.36 -1.49
C THR A 180 39.93 -10.38 -1.39
N HIS A 181 39.39 -9.20 -1.01
CA HIS A 181 37.99 -8.79 -1.17
C HIS A 181 37.53 -9.01 -2.63
N CYS A 182 36.89 -10.14 -2.91
CA CYS A 182 35.87 -10.32 -3.95
C CYS A 182 35.31 -11.73 -3.84
N GLY A 183 34.02 -11.87 -3.51
CA GLY A 183 33.32 -13.14 -3.65
C GLY A 183 33.12 -13.47 -5.13
N ILE A 184 32.99 -14.75 -5.47
CA ILE A 184 32.60 -15.18 -6.82
C ILE A 184 31.26 -14.51 -7.16
N PRO A 185 31.12 -13.80 -8.30
CA PRO A 185 29.88 -13.12 -8.65
C PRO A 185 28.70 -14.09 -8.72
N SER A 186 27.52 -13.68 -8.25
CA SER A 186 26.30 -14.48 -8.46
C SER A 186 26.10 -14.78 -9.95
N GLU A 187 25.78 -16.04 -10.29
CA GLU A 187 25.59 -16.48 -11.69
C GLU A 187 24.56 -15.62 -12.45
N LYS A 188 23.52 -15.14 -11.75
CA LYS A 188 22.52 -14.23 -12.32
C LYS A 188 23.09 -12.85 -12.66
N LEU A 189 23.93 -12.29 -11.78
CA LEU A 189 24.56 -10.99 -12.00
C LEU A 189 25.63 -11.07 -13.08
N ARG A 190 26.38 -12.18 -13.12
CA ARG A 190 27.32 -12.48 -14.20
C ARG A 190 26.62 -12.53 -15.56
N ARG A 191 25.48 -13.25 -15.65
CA ARG A 191 24.64 -13.26 -16.86
C ARG A 191 24.11 -11.88 -17.21
N ALA A 192 23.64 -11.12 -16.22
CA ALA A 192 23.15 -9.75 -16.43
C ALA A 192 24.24 -8.83 -17.02
N GLY A 193 25.47 -8.91 -16.50
CA GLY A 193 26.62 -8.20 -17.06
C GLY A 193 26.90 -8.57 -18.51
N LYS A 194 26.89 -9.87 -18.85
CA LYS A 194 27.08 -10.35 -20.22
C LYS A 194 26.00 -9.83 -21.18
N VAL A 195 24.72 -9.89 -20.78
CA VAL A 195 23.59 -9.39 -21.59
C VAL A 195 23.73 -7.90 -21.85
N LEU A 196 24.06 -7.11 -20.83
CA LEU A 196 24.27 -5.66 -20.98
C LEU A 196 25.46 -5.34 -21.88
N ARG A 197 26.61 -5.99 -21.66
CA ARG A 197 27.81 -5.81 -22.48
C ARG A 197 27.52 -6.10 -23.96
N ASN A 198 26.86 -7.23 -24.26
CA ASN A 198 26.51 -7.60 -25.62
C ASN A 198 25.52 -6.61 -26.26
N ALA A 199 24.54 -6.12 -25.50
CA ALA A 199 23.61 -5.11 -25.96
C ALA A 199 24.30 -3.76 -26.25
N ILE A 200 25.28 -3.36 -25.43
CA ILE A 200 26.10 -2.16 -25.67
C ILE A 200 26.93 -2.33 -26.95
N LEU A 201 27.63 -3.47 -27.11
CA LEU A 201 28.42 -3.73 -28.31
C LEU A 201 27.57 -3.80 -29.59
N SER A 202 26.29 -4.19 -29.49
CA SER A 202 25.37 -4.23 -30.62
C SER A 202 24.77 -2.86 -30.96
N ARG A 203 24.32 -2.09 -29.95
CA ARG A 203 23.57 -0.84 -30.15
C ARG A 203 24.44 0.42 -30.12
N ALA A 204 25.52 0.39 -29.34
CA ALA A 204 26.41 1.54 -29.11
C ALA A 204 27.89 1.10 -28.96
N PRO A 205 28.52 0.57 -30.02
CA PRO A 205 29.88 0.00 -29.95
C PRO A 205 30.95 1.00 -29.45
N HIS A 206 30.75 2.29 -29.69
CA HIS A 206 31.67 3.36 -29.32
C HIS A 206 31.85 3.57 -27.80
N MET A 207 30.96 2.98 -26.98
CA MET A 207 31.01 3.12 -25.52
C MET A 207 32.15 2.29 -24.90
N ILE A 208 32.42 1.10 -25.44
CA ILE A 208 33.51 0.22 -24.98
C ILE A 208 34.70 0.42 -25.92
N ARG A 209 35.74 1.10 -25.43
CA ARG A 209 36.94 1.39 -26.24
C ARG A 209 38.13 1.79 -25.37
N ASP A 210 39.30 1.86 -25.99
CA ASP A 210 40.49 2.39 -25.35
C ASP A 210 40.37 3.91 -25.12
N ARG A 211 40.71 4.35 -23.91
CA ARG A 211 40.66 5.77 -23.50
C ARG A 211 42.00 6.18 -22.92
N LYS A 212 42.47 7.39 -23.26
CA LYS A 212 43.73 7.95 -22.75
C LYS A 212 43.43 9.06 -21.74
N TYR A 213 44.03 8.98 -20.56
CA TYR A 213 43.90 10.00 -19.52
C TYR A 213 45.22 10.09 -18.73
N HIS A 214 45.74 11.32 -18.53
CA HIS A 214 47.06 11.58 -17.95
C HIS A 214 48.18 10.67 -18.48
N LEU A 215 48.27 10.52 -19.81
CA LEU A 215 49.26 9.69 -20.52
C LEU A 215 49.15 8.17 -20.27
N LYS A 216 48.21 7.70 -19.44
CA LYS A 216 47.86 6.28 -19.30
C LYS A 216 46.76 5.90 -20.28
N THR A 217 46.88 4.73 -20.91
CA THR A 217 45.84 4.16 -21.77
C THR A 217 45.07 3.11 -20.97
N TYR A 218 43.78 3.33 -20.79
CA TYR A 218 42.85 2.38 -20.19
C TYR A 218 42.17 1.62 -21.32
N LYS A 219 42.51 0.34 -21.48
CA LYS A 219 41.97 -0.51 -22.54
C LYS A 219 40.51 -0.89 -22.28
N GLN A 220 39.71 -0.98 -23.35
CA GLN A 220 38.33 -1.50 -23.40
C GLN A 220 37.46 -1.05 -22.21
N CYS A 221 37.37 0.26 -21.99
CA CYS A 221 36.66 0.82 -20.85
C CYS A 221 35.48 1.73 -21.25
N CYS A 222 34.50 1.75 -20.37
CA CYS A 222 33.30 2.58 -20.43
C CYS A 222 33.45 3.82 -19.55
N VAL A 223 32.64 4.85 -19.78
CA VAL A 223 32.54 6.02 -18.90
C VAL A 223 31.25 5.96 -18.08
N GLY A 224 31.33 6.30 -16.78
CA GLY A 224 30.18 6.28 -15.87
C GLY A 224 28.96 7.03 -16.39
N THR A 225 29.13 8.27 -16.86
CA THR A 225 28.03 9.07 -17.44
C THR A 225 27.43 8.44 -18.70
N GLU A 226 28.27 7.89 -19.59
CA GLU A 226 27.81 7.25 -20.83
C GLU A 226 26.98 5.97 -20.52
N LEU A 227 27.39 5.20 -19.50
CA LEU A 227 26.65 4.02 -19.03
C LEU A 227 25.28 4.39 -18.46
N VAL A 228 25.20 5.48 -17.68
CA VAL A 228 23.94 5.99 -17.14
C VAL A 228 23.02 6.46 -18.27
N ASP A 229 23.54 7.25 -19.20
CA ASP A 229 22.78 7.76 -20.35
C ASP A 229 22.20 6.61 -21.18
N TRP A 230 23.03 5.61 -21.50
CA TRP A 230 22.62 4.45 -22.27
C TRP A 230 21.49 3.68 -21.58
N LEU A 231 21.62 3.42 -20.28
CA LEU A 231 20.64 2.64 -19.52
C LEU A 231 19.29 3.34 -19.41
N VAL A 232 19.29 4.66 -19.18
CA VAL A 232 18.08 5.50 -19.17
C VAL A 232 17.38 5.49 -20.53
N MET A 233 18.16 5.49 -21.63
CA MET A 233 17.60 5.41 -22.98
C MET A 233 17.04 4.02 -23.34
N GLN A 234 17.54 2.94 -22.75
CA GLN A 234 17.11 1.57 -23.10
C GLN A 234 15.71 1.22 -22.59
N SER A 235 15.31 1.76 -21.43
CA SER A 235 14.04 1.40 -20.81
C SER A 235 13.56 2.50 -19.88
N ALA A 236 12.29 2.86 -19.98
CA ALA A 236 11.70 3.83 -19.07
C ALA A 236 11.10 3.21 -17.79
N CYS A 237 11.48 1.96 -17.47
CA CYS A 237 11.44 1.51 -16.07
C CYS A 237 12.58 2.10 -15.23
N VAL A 238 13.60 2.69 -15.88
CA VAL A 238 14.65 3.48 -15.25
C VAL A 238 14.13 4.90 -15.12
N LEU A 239 13.69 5.28 -13.91
CA LEU A 239 12.94 6.52 -13.70
C LEU A 239 13.85 7.75 -13.57
N THR A 240 15.05 7.56 -13.03
CA THR A 240 16.00 8.64 -12.74
C THR A 240 17.44 8.19 -13.00
N ARG A 241 18.36 9.15 -13.15
CA ARG A 241 19.80 8.86 -13.25
C ARG A 241 20.34 8.18 -11.98
N SER A 242 19.83 8.56 -10.82
CA SER A 242 20.18 7.93 -9.53
C SER A 242 19.77 6.45 -9.49
N HIS A 243 18.59 6.11 -10.03
CA HIS A 243 18.17 4.71 -10.16
C HIS A 243 19.12 3.91 -11.07
N ALA A 244 19.58 4.50 -12.18
CA ALA A 244 20.59 3.89 -13.04
C ALA A 244 21.94 3.70 -12.32
N VAL A 245 22.37 4.66 -11.51
CA VAL A 245 23.57 4.54 -10.65
C VAL A 245 23.45 3.32 -9.74
N GLY A 246 22.30 3.12 -9.09
CA GLY A 246 22.05 1.94 -8.26
C GLY A 246 22.13 0.61 -9.03
N MET A 247 21.58 0.57 -10.24
CA MET A 247 21.64 -0.61 -11.11
C MET A 247 23.09 -0.97 -11.50
N TRP A 248 23.92 0.03 -11.82
CA TRP A 248 25.33 -0.17 -12.10
C TRP A 248 26.14 -0.51 -10.85
N GLN A 249 25.79 0.08 -9.69
CA GLN A 249 26.39 -0.25 -8.40
C GLN A 249 26.20 -1.72 -8.05
N ALA A 250 25.03 -2.31 -8.35
CA ALA A 250 24.79 -3.73 -8.12
C ALA A 250 25.75 -4.65 -8.89
N LEU A 251 26.19 -4.25 -10.09
CA LEU A 251 27.19 -5.00 -10.86
C LEU A 251 28.61 -4.76 -10.34
N LEU A 252 28.88 -3.56 -9.81
CA LEU A 252 30.18 -3.19 -9.27
C LEU A 252 30.48 -3.85 -7.93
N GLU A 253 29.52 -3.90 -7.01
CA GLU A 253 29.70 -4.57 -5.70
C GLU A 253 30.02 -6.05 -5.82
N GLU A 254 29.62 -6.68 -6.92
CA GLU A 254 29.79 -8.11 -7.19
C GLU A 254 30.92 -8.39 -8.20
N GLY A 255 31.69 -7.36 -8.58
CA GLY A 255 32.88 -7.50 -9.42
C GLY A 255 32.61 -7.82 -10.90
N VAL A 256 31.36 -7.69 -11.35
CA VAL A 256 30.97 -7.87 -12.77
C VAL A 256 31.34 -6.65 -13.61
N LEU A 257 31.35 -5.47 -12.99
CA LEU A 257 31.81 -4.21 -13.57
C LEU A 257 32.79 -3.53 -12.59
N ASN A 258 34.04 -3.35 -12.97
CA ASN A 258 35.06 -2.83 -12.04
C ASN A 258 35.44 -1.40 -12.39
N HIS A 259 35.60 -0.54 -11.38
CA HIS A 259 36.28 0.75 -11.58
C HIS A 259 37.77 0.50 -11.84
N VAL A 260 38.37 1.20 -12.79
CA VAL A 260 39.78 0.96 -13.18
C VAL A 260 40.79 1.19 -12.04
N ASP A 261 40.45 2.05 -11.08
CA ASP A 261 41.24 2.33 -9.87
C ASP A 261 40.68 1.64 -8.60
N GLN A 262 39.78 0.67 -8.75
CA GLN A 262 39.21 -0.13 -7.63
C GLN A 262 38.41 0.69 -6.60
N GLU A 263 37.71 1.74 -7.04
CA GLU A 263 36.72 2.42 -6.19
C GLU A 263 35.50 1.53 -5.93
N LEU A 264 34.97 1.56 -4.71
CA LEU A 264 33.85 0.70 -4.27
C LEU A 264 32.46 1.23 -4.65
N GLY A 265 32.37 2.46 -5.16
CA GLY A 265 31.11 3.12 -5.47
C GLY A 265 31.07 3.61 -6.92
N PHE A 266 30.02 3.23 -7.64
CA PHE A 266 29.73 3.71 -8.98
C PHE A 266 29.28 5.16 -8.92
N GLN A 267 29.85 5.99 -9.80
CA GLN A 267 29.54 7.41 -9.89
C GLN A 267 29.17 7.81 -11.31
N ASP A 268 28.11 8.60 -11.43
CA ASP A 268 27.70 9.30 -12.66
C ASP A 268 28.65 10.48 -12.96
N LYS A 269 29.90 10.13 -13.25
CA LYS A 269 31.00 11.06 -13.55
C LYS A 269 31.84 10.54 -14.71
N TYR A 270 32.77 11.38 -15.16
CA TYR A 270 33.78 11.00 -16.14
C TYR A 270 34.86 10.10 -15.53
N LEU A 271 34.45 8.92 -15.07
CA LEU A 271 35.28 7.86 -14.49
C LEU A 271 35.20 6.60 -15.35
N PHE A 272 36.27 5.80 -15.36
CA PHE A 272 36.36 4.64 -16.24
C PHE A 272 36.01 3.33 -15.52
N TYR A 273 35.20 2.51 -16.18
CA TYR A 273 34.76 1.20 -15.71
C TYR A 273 35.01 0.14 -16.78
N ARG A 274 35.25 -1.12 -16.37
CA ARG A 274 35.51 -2.24 -17.27
C ARG A 274 34.66 -3.45 -16.88
N PHE A 275 34.04 -4.10 -17.85
CA PHE A 275 33.32 -5.35 -17.61
C PHE A 275 34.31 -6.49 -17.34
N LEU A 276 33.89 -7.45 -16.51
CA LEU A 276 34.70 -8.63 -16.18
C LEU A 276 35.18 -9.38 -17.43
N ASP A 277 34.32 -9.52 -18.43
CA ASP A 277 34.67 -10.18 -19.69
C ASP A 277 35.77 -9.42 -20.45
N ASP A 278 35.89 -8.09 -20.31
CA ASP A 278 36.88 -7.26 -21.02
C ASP A 278 38.22 -7.15 -20.27
N GLU A 279 38.41 -7.85 -19.15
CA GLU A 279 39.69 -7.91 -18.45
C GLU A 279 40.74 -8.74 -19.22
N GLU A 280 40.30 -9.73 -20.00
CA GLU A 280 41.17 -10.57 -20.81
C GLU A 280 41.47 -9.90 -22.17
N GLU A 281 42.75 -9.85 -22.58
CA GLU A 281 43.19 -9.15 -23.80
C GLU A 281 42.59 -9.72 -25.10
N ASP A 282 42.16 -10.99 -25.12
CA ASP A 282 41.68 -11.73 -26.30
C ASP A 282 40.16 -12.02 -26.24
N THR A 283 39.36 -11.09 -25.72
CA THR A 283 37.92 -11.31 -25.57
C THR A 283 37.20 -11.34 -26.92
N PRO A 284 36.54 -12.45 -27.32
CA PRO A 284 35.85 -12.53 -28.60
C PRO A 284 34.63 -11.60 -28.65
N LEU A 285 34.37 -11.05 -29.83
CA LEU A 285 33.11 -10.34 -30.11
C LEU A 285 31.93 -11.34 -30.01
N PRO A 286 30.77 -10.92 -29.49
CA PRO A 286 29.61 -11.79 -29.35
C PRO A 286 29.13 -12.28 -30.72
N SER A 287 28.79 -13.57 -30.79
CA SER A 287 28.20 -14.18 -31.98
C SER A 287 26.82 -13.60 -32.30
N GLU A 288 26.34 -13.73 -33.54
CA GLU A 288 25.00 -13.25 -33.92
C GLU A 288 23.87 -13.94 -33.14
N GLU A 289 24.07 -15.19 -32.72
CA GLU A 289 23.12 -15.91 -31.87
C GLU A 289 23.09 -15.34 -30.44
N GLU A 290 24.26 -15.07 -29.84
CA GLU A 290 24.35 -14.43 -28.52
C GLU A 290 23.82 -13.01 -28.52
N LYS A 291 23.98 -12.25 -29.62
CA LYS A 291 23.37 -10.92 -29.78
C LYS A 291 21.85 -11.01 -29.77
N ARG A 292 21.28 -11.95 -30.54
CA ARG A 292 19.82 -12.17 -30.58
C ARG A 292 19.28 -12.58 -29.21
N GLU A 293 19.93 -13.53 -28.53
CA GLU A 293 19.57 -13.98 -27.19
C GLU A 293 19.64 -12.84 -26.16
N SER A 294 20.73 -12.07 -26.18
CA SER A 294 20.90 -10.92 -25.28
C SER A 294 19.84 -9.84 -25.53
N GLU A 295 19.43 -9.62 -26.79
CA GLU A 295 18.39 -8.64 -27.13
C GLU A 295 16.98 -9.09 -26.68
N GLU A 296 16.72 -10.39 -26.62
CA GLU A 296 15.49 -10.96 -26.06
C GLU A 296 15.47 -10.88 -24.52
N GLU A 297 16.60 -11.13 -23.86
CA GLU A 297 16.76 -11.11 -22.40
C GLU A 297 16.93 -9.70 -21.80
N LEU A 298 17.34 -8.72 -22.60
CA LEU A 298 17.66 -7.36 -22.13
C LEU A 298 16.54 -6.72 -21.28
N PRO A 299 15.25 -6.76 -21.67
CA PRO A 299 14.19 -6.16 -20.85
C PRO A 299 14.02 -6.82 -19.48
N GLU A 300 14.22 -8.13 -19.39
CA GLU A 300 14.10 -8.88 -18.12
C GLU A 300 15.31 -8.65 -17.24
N THR A 301 16.49 -8.54 -17.85
CA THR A 301 17.74 -8.17 -17.17
C THR A 301 17.66 -6.76 -16.58
N ILE A 302 17.17 -5.78 -17.35
CA ILE A 302 16.96 -4.41 -16.87
C ILE A 302 15.93 -4.39 -15.74
N LEU A 303 14.83 -5.16 -15.83
CA LEU A 303 13.83 -5.24 -14.77
C LEU A 303 14.40 -5.85 -13.49
N PHE A 304 15.20 -6.92 -13.61
CA PHE A 304 15.89 -7.54 -12.49
C PHE A 304 16.85 -6.56 -11.81
N LEU A 305 17.69 -5.86 -12.58
CA LEU A 305 18.60 -4.83 -12.07
C LEU A 305 17.84 -3.66 -11.42
N ALA A 306 16.71 -3.25 -12.00
CA ALA A 306 15.88 -2.19 -11.45
C ALA A 306 15.28 -2.55 -10.07
N GLN A 307 15.11 -3.85 -9.77
CA GLN A 307 14.64 -4.34 -8.47
C GLN A 307 15.75 -4.38 -7.41
N ILE A 308 16.99 -4.70 -7.78
CA ILE A 308 18.12 -4.79 -6.83
C ILE A 308 18.93 -3.50 -6.71
N GLY A 309 18.83 -2.62 -7.70
CA GLY A 309 19.57 -1.35 -7.77
C GLY A 309 19.35 -0.41 -6.58
N PRO A 310 18.11 -0.21 -6.09
CA PRO A 310 17.86 0.64 -4.91
C PRO A 310 18.62 0.18 -3.66
N ASP A 311 18.66 -1.11 -3.39
CA ASP A 311 19.36 -1.70 -2.24
C ASP A 311 20.90 -1.57 -2.36
N ALA A 312 21.45 -1.73 -3.57
CA ALA A 312 22.87 -1.48 -3.83
C ALA A 312 23.23 0.02 -3.68
N LEU A 313 22.38 0.91 -4.20
CA LEU A 313 22.51 2.36 -4.04
C LEU A 313 22.50 2.76 -2.56
N LEU A 314 21.54 2.24 -1.80
CA LEU A 314 21.41 2.48 -0.36
C LEU A 314 22.70 2.09 0.38
N ARG A 315 23.23 0.89 0.14
CA ARG A 315 24.49 0.44 0.76
C ARG A 315 25.67 1.35 0.41
N MET A 316 25.79 1.75 -0.85
CA MET A 316 26.84 2.66 -1.29
C MET A 316 26.75 4.00 -0.55
N ILE A 317 25.55 4.57 -0.43
CA ILE A 317 25.32 5.84 0.25
C ILE A 317 25.59 5.72 1.76
N LEU A 318 25.13 4.64 2.40
CA LEU A 318 25.30 4.44 3.84
C LEU A 318 26.77 4.22 4.27
N ARG A 319 27.65 3.84 3.34
CA ARG A 319 29.11 3.80 3.58
C ARG A 319 29.73 5.19 3.70
N LYS A 320 29.05 6.25 3.24
CA LYS A 320 29.47 7.64 3.48
C LYS A 320 29.28 7.97 4.96
N SER A 321 30.22 8.74 5.51
CA SER A 321 30.05 9.28 6.87
C SER A 321 28.81 10.20 6.95
N PRO A 322 28.11 10.25 8.10
CA PRO A 322 26.93 11.12 8.30
C PRO A 322 27.07 12.54 7.74
N GLY A 323 28.21 13.20 8.01
CA GLY A 323 28.47 14.58 7.57
C GLY A 323 28.78 14.78 6.08
N GLN A 324 28.95 13.70 5.31
CA GLN A 324 29.26 13.75 3.87
C GLN A 324 28.05 13.45 2.98
N ARG A 325 26.88 13.17 3.57
CA ARG A 325 25.65 12.86 2.84
C ARG A 325 25.04 14.12 2.25
N THR A 326 24.71 14.07 0.96
CA THR A 326 23.97 15.16 0.28
C THR A 326 22.48 15.12 0.62
N GLY A 327 21.73 16.17 0.27
CA GLY A 327 20.27 16.16 0.42
C GLY A 327 19.61 14.96 -0.28
N ASP A 328 20.05 14.65 -1.51
CA ASP A 328 19.56 13.50 -2.28
C ASP A 328 19.90 12.16 -1.61
N ASP A 329 21.10 12.03 -1.03
CA ASP A 329 21.50 10.84 -0.27
C ASP A 329 20.54 10.61 0.92
N LEU A 330 20.18 11.67 1.63
CA LEU A 330 19.28 11.61 2.77
C LEU A 330 17.85 11.23 2.37
N GLU A 331 17.36 11.71 1.23
CA GLU A 331 16.04 11.32 0.70
C GLU A 331 16.01 9.83 0.35
N ILE A 332 17.04 9.32 -0.31
CA ILE A 332 17.13 7.88 -0.65
C ILE A 332 17.17 7.02 0.61
N ILE A 333 17.99 7.39 1.60
CA ILE A 333 18.02 6.66 2.88
C ILE A 333 16.64 6.72 3.54
N TYR A 334 16.04 7.90 3.64
CA TYR A 334 14.72 8.07 4.26
C TYR A 334 13.63 7.21 3.61
N ASP A 335 13.57 7.19 2.28
CA ASP A 335 12.61 6.37 1.53
C ASP A 335 12.79 4.87 1.84
N GLU A 336 14.02 4.41 2.00
CA GLU A 336 14.29 3.02 2.40
C GLU A 336 13.93 2.77 3.88
N LEU A 337 14.20 3.71 4.79
CA LEU A 337 13.81 3.59 6.20
C LEU A 337 12.29 3.47 6.39
N LEU A 338 11.46 3.99 5.46
CA LEU A 338 10.01 3.81 5.49
C LEU A 338 9.58 2.34 5.32
N HIS A 339 10.39 1.53 4.65
CA HIS A 339 10.11 0.12 4.38
C HIS A 339 10.65 -0.83 5.46
N ILE A 340 11.50 -0.33 6.37
CA ILE A 340 12.07 -1.13 7.46
C ILE A 340 11.04 -1.26 8.59
N LYS A 341 10.56 -2.49 8.80
CA LYS A 341 9.52 -2.81 9.81
C LYS A 341 9.92 -2.41 11.23
N ALA A 342 11.18 -2.62 11.63
CA ALA A 342 11.69 -2.19 12.93
C ALA A 342 11.47 -0.68 13.19
N LEU A 343 11.43 0.13 12.13
CA LEU A 343 11.24 1.58 12.20
C LEU A 343 9.79 2.02 11.98
N ALA A 344 8.86 1.12 11.65
CA ALA A 344 7.49 1.46 11.24
C ALA A 344 6.77 2.34 12.28
N HIS A 345 6.98 2.05 13.57
CA HIS A 345 6.40 2.75 14.71
C HIS A 345 6.97 4.16 14.98
N LEU A 346 8.07 4.55 14.31
CA LEU A 346 8.68 5.86 14.48
C LEU A 346 7.99 6.92 13.59
N SER A 347 7.94 8.17 14.06
CA SER A 347 7.41 9.29 13.28
C SER A 347 8.28 9.56 12.05
N ASN A 348 7.70 10.21 11.04
CA ASN A 348 8.44 10.59 9.83
C ASN A 348 9.59 11.57 10.14
N THR A 349 9.41 12.46 11.12
CA THR A 349 10.48 13.35 11.60
C THR A 349 11.65 12.56 12.17
N VAL A 350 11.39 11.59 13.05
CA VAL A 350 12.45 10.71 13.59
C VAL A 350 13.13 9.93 12.48
N LYS A 351 12.39 9.40 11.50
CA LYS A 351 12.99 8.68 10.36
C LYS A 351 13.89 9.58 9.50
N ARG A 352 13.51 10.86 9.29
CA ARG A 352 14.35 11.84 8.58
C ARG A 352 15.64 12.14 9.34
N GLU A 353 15.53 12.34 10.64
CA GLU A 353 16.71 12.54 11.49
C GLU A 353 17.61 11.29 11.51
N LEU A 354 17.01 10.09 11.59
CA LEU A 354 17.72 8.83 11.51
C LEU A 354 18.49 8.67 10.19
N ALA A 355 17.92 9.10 9.07
CA ALA A 355 18.60 9.05 7.77
C ALA A 355 19.93 9.83 7.78
N SER A 356 20.04 10.88 8.58
CA SER A 356 21.26 11.68 8.70
C SER A 356 22.36 10.99 9.53
N VAL A 357 22.00 10.12 10.48
CA VAL A 357 22.96 9.54 11.44
C VAL A 357 23.22 8.05 11.26
N VAL A 358 22.29 7.32 10.63
CA VAL A 358 22.33 5.84 10.61
C VAL A 358 23.60 5.34 9.92
N ILE A 359 24.30 4.39 10.53
CA ILE A 359 25.58 3.85 10.07
C ILE A 359 25.35 2.45 9.52
N PHE A 360 25.94 2.12 8.37
CA PHE A 360 25.97 0.74 7.89
C PHE A 360 27.21 0.01 8.42
N GLU A 361 26.98 -1.13 9.08
CA GLU A 361 28.02 -1.97 9.65
C GLU A 361 27.91 -3.39 9.07
N SER A 362 29.02 -3.95 8.60
CA SER A 362 29.05 -5.29 8.01
C SER A 362 30.15 -6.16 8.61
N HIS A 363 29.86 -7.45 8.76
CA HIS A 363 30.73 -8.42 9.40
C HIS A 363 30.78 -9.70 8.59
N ALA A 364 31.98 -10.12 8.21
CA ALA A 364 32.17 -11.21 7.26
C ALA A 364 31.98 -12.61 7.88
N LYS A 365 32.34 -12.81 9.14
CA LYS A 365 32.47 -14.14 9.74
C LYS A 365 31.42 -14.44 10.80
N ALA A 366 30.81 -15.61 10.72
CA ALA A 366 30.00 -16.20 11.77
C ALA A 366 30.81 -16.37 13.06
N GLY A 367 30.15 -16.22 14.21
CA GLY A 367 30.79 -16.29 15.53
C GLY A 367 31.44 -14.99 16.00
N THR A 368 31.47 -13.94 15.17
CA THR A 368 31.90 -12.60 15.60
C THR A 368 30.97 -12.08 16.69
N VAL A 369 31.52 -11.60 17.79
CA VAL A 369 30.77 -11.02 18.91
C VAL A 369 30.61 -9.52 18.66
N LEU A 370 29.37 -9.02 18.62
CA LEU A 370 29.08 -7.59 18.46
C LEU A 370 29.29 -6.82 19.76
N PHE A 371 28.81 -7.37 20.87
CA PHE A 371 29.04 -6.87 22.23
C PHE A 371 28.76 -7.98 23.26
N ASN A 372 29.30 -7.82 24.47
CA ASN A 372 29.12 -8.76 25.58
C ASN A 372 28.10 -8.28 26.61
N GLN A 373 27.44 -9.23 27.28
CA GLN A 373 26.64 -8.96 28.47
C GLN A 373 27.51 -8.29 29.54
N GLY A 374 26.99 -7.22 30.15
CA GLY A 374 27.69 -6.40 31.15
C GLY A 374 28.47 -5.21 30.58
N GLU A 375 28.65 -5.11 29.26
CA GLU A 375 29.26 -3.94 28.63
C GLU A 375 28.33 -2.71 28.66
N GLU A 376 28.88 -1.51 28.45
CA GLU A 376 28.07 -0.30 28.31
C GLU A 376 27.27 -0.32 26.99
N GLY A 377 26.03 0.18 27.05
CA GLY A 377 25.19 0.34 25.86
C GLY A 377 25.65 1.49 24.97
N THR A 378 26.39 1.21 23.90
CA THR A 378 26.91 2.23 22.96
C THR A 378 26.04 2.47 21.74
N SER A 379 25.37 1.43 21.23
CA SER A 379 24.62 1.53 19.96
C SER A 379 23.35 0.66 19.93
N TRP A 380 22.40 1.03 19.08
CA TRP A 380 21.20 0.27 18.70
C TRP A 380 21.38 -0.27 17.29
N TYR A 381 20.96 -1.52 17.07
CA TYR A 381 21.20 -2.24 15.81
C TYR A 381 19.89 -2.77 15.20
N ILE A 382 19.83 -2.74 13.87
CA ILE A 382 18.76 -3.34 13.06
C ILE A 382 19.42 -4.26 12.04
N ILE A 383 18.92 -5.49 11.89
CA ILE A 383 19.50 -6.48 10.99
C ILE A 383 18.96 -6.26 9.58
N GLN A 384 19.84 -5.88 8.64
CA GLN A 384 19.49 -5.80 7.21
C GLN A 384 19.75 -7.11 6.47
N LYS A 385 20.75 -7.88 6.90
CA LYS A 385 21.07 -9.17 6.30
C LYS A 385 21.73 -10.07 7.33
N GLY A 386 21.38 -11.34 7.29
CA GLY A 386 21.96 -12.36 8.15
C GLY A 386 21.14 -12.60 9.42
N SER A 387 21.78 -13.19 10.41
CA SER A 387 21.17 -13.57 11.68
C SER A 387 22.17 -13.58 12.82
N VAL A 388 21.67 -13.35 14.04
CA VAL A 388 22.49 -13.32 15.28
C VAL A 388 21.84 -14.15 16.37
N ASN A 389 22.66 -14.66 17.28
CA ASN A 389 22.22 -15.34 18.49
C ASN A 389 22.26 -14.37 19.67
N VAL A 390 21.19 -14.36 20.47
CA VAL A 390 21.13 -13.64 21.75
C VAL A 390 21.55 -14.59 22.86
N VAL A 391 22.66 -14.30 23.52
CA VAL A 391 23.30 -15.18 24.51
C VAL A 391 23.25 -14.53 25.89
N ILE A 392 22.75 -15.25 26.89
CA ILE A 392 22.76 -14.80 28.30
C ILE A 392 23.59 -15.79 29.12
N TYR A 393 24.49 -15.29 29.95
CA TYR A 393 25.30 -16.10 30.84
C TYR A 393 24.43 -16.96 31.75
N GLY A 394 24.75 -18.26 31.84
CA GLY A 394 23.96 -19.24 32.59
C GLY A 394 22.71 -19.78 31.87
N LYS A 395 22.20 -19.10 30.82
CA LYS A 395 21.04 -19.56 30.03
C LYS A 395 21.41 -20.03 28.61
N GLY A 396 22.59 -19.65 28.11
CA GLY A 396 23.00 -19.99 26.73
C GLY A 396 22.27 -19.12 25.69
N VAL A 397 21.97 -19.70 24.52
CA VAL A 397 21.26 -19.00 23.45
C VAL A 397 19.77 -18.95 23.79
N VAL A 398 19.25 -17.74 24.02
CA VAL A 398 17.86 -17.50 24.41
C VAL A 398 16.94 -17.46 23.19
N CYS A 399 17.38 -16.80 22.12
CA CYS A 399 16.68 -16.73 20.84
C CYS A 399 17.64 -16.36 19.70
N THR A 400 17.15 -16.47 18.47
CA THR A 400 17.83 -16.06 17.24
C THR A 400 17.06 -14.93 16.56
N LEU A 401 17.78 -13.89 16.15
CA LEU A 401 17.23 -12.73 15.45
C LEU A 401 17.63 -12.79 13.97
N HIS A 402 16.75 -12.34 13.10
CA HIS A 402 16.88 -12.40 11.64
C HIS A 402 16.70 -11.02 11.01
N GLU A 403 16.85 -10.96 9.69
CA GLU A 403 16.57 -9.76 8.87
C GLU A 403 15.23 -9.10 9.25
N GLY A 404 15.29 -7.81 9.61
CA GLY A 404 14.15 -7.01 10.05
C GLY A 404 14.00 -6.88 11.56
N ASP A 405 14.66 -7.71 12.35
CA ASP A 405 14.68 -7.63 13.81
C ASP A 405 15.66 -6.54 14.31
N ASP A 406 15.42 -6.03 15.52
CA ASP A 406 16.25 -5.01 16.17
C ASP A 406 16.64 -5.40 17.61
N PHE A 407 17.81 -4.91 18.06
CA PHE A 407 18.35 -5.23 19.38
C PHE A 407 19.26 -4.13 19.95
N GLY A 408 19.45 -4.15 21.27
CA GLY A 408 20.38 -3.25 21.96
C GLY A 408 19.80 -1.86 22.28
N LYS A 409 18.50 -1.64 22.09
CA LYS A 409 17.82 -0.37 22.41
C LYS A 409 17.78 -0.05 23.91
N LEU A 410 17.56 -1.06 24.75
CA LEU A 410 17.31 -0.88 26.18
C LEU A 410 18.43 -0.10 26.88
N ALA A 411 19.68 -0.54 26.69
CA ALA A 411 20.85 0.04 27.33
C ALA A 411 21.11 1.51 26.95
N LEU A 412 20.55 1.98 25.83
CA LEU A 412 20.62 3.40 25.44
C LEU A 412 19.62 4.27 26.21
N VAL A 413 18.49 3.69 26.63
CA VAL A 413 17.38 4.41 27.28
C VAL A 413 17.56 4.46 28.79
N THR A 414 18.04 3.37 29.38
CA THR A 414 18.14 3.19 30.84
C THR A 414 19.53 3.47 31.40
N ASP A 415 20.53 3.76 30.54
CA ASP A 415 21.94 3.83 30.91
C ASP A 415 22.45 2.60 31.70
N SER A 416 21.79 1.45 31.51
CA SER A 416 22.15 0.19 32.16
C SER A 416 23.13 -0.63 31.31
N PRO A 417 23.93 -1.53 31.91
CA PRO A 417 24.75 -2.48 31.17
C PRO A 417 23.93 -3.38 30.22
N ARG A 418 24.61 -3.96 29.22
CA ARG A 418 24.01 -4.94 28.28
C ARG A 418 23.48 -6.16 29.03
N ALA A 419 22.20 -6.47 28.86
CA ALA A 419 21.56 -7.64 29.47
C ALA A 419 21.88 -8.98 28.77
N ALA A 420 22.48 -8.95 27.57
CA ALA A 420 22.83 -10.12 26.79
C ALA A 420 24.03 -9.84 25.87
N SER A 421 24.75 -10.88 25.47
CA SER A 421 25.75 -10.84 24.40
C SER A 421 25.09 -11.12 23.05
N ILE A 422 25.59 -10.49 21.98
CA ILE A 422 25.13 -10.75 20.61
C ILE A 422 26.26 -11.34 19.78
N VAL A 423 26.00 -12.50 19.17
CA VAL A 423 27.00 -13.24 18.39
C VAL A 423 26.44 -13.58 17.01
N LEU A 424 27.19 -13.28 15.96
CA LEU A 424 26.80 -13.60 14.58
C LEU A 424 26.57 -15.09 14.39
N ARG A 425 25.45 -15.44 13.76
CA ARG A 425 25.08 -16.83 13.48
C ARG A 425 25.58 -17.29 12.12
N GLU A 426 25.64 -16.39 11.14
CA GLU A 426 26.08 -16.66 9.77
C GLU A 426 27.12 -15.65 9.26
N ASP A 427 27.75 -15.99 8.13
CA ASP A 427 28.72 -15.14 7.46
C ASP A 427 28.01 -13.96 6.74
N ASN A 428 28.74 -12.87 6.52
CA ASN A 428 28.28 -11.69 5.78
C ASN A 428 26.98 -11.06 6.32
N CYS A 429 26.91 -10.82 7.63
CA CYS A 429 25.80 -10.09 8.24
C CYS A 429 25.94 -8.57 8.00
N HIS A 430 24.80 -7.88 7.86
CA HIS A 430 24.71 -6.43 7.63
C HIS A 430 23.74 -5.82 8.64
N PHE A 431 24.14 -4.69 9.22
CA PHE A 431 23.39 -4.00 10.25
C PHE A 431 23.28 -2.51 9.95
N LEU A 432 22.15 -1.91 10.29
CA LEU A 432 22.06 -0.47 10.52
C LEU A 432 22.32 -0.21 12.01
N ARG A 433 23.18 0.75 12.31
CA ARG A 433 23.58 1.11 13.66
C ARG A 433 23.29 2.57 13.93
N VAL A 434 22.76 2.88 15.11
CA VAL A 434 22.60 4.23 15.63
C VAL A 434 23.32 4.32 16.96
N ASP A 435 24.24 5.28 17.08
CA ASP A 435 25.04 5.45 18.29
C ASP A 435 24.27 6.22 19.37
N LYS A 436 24.63 6.01 20.64
CA LYS A 436 23.94 6.55 21.82
C LYS A 436 23.78 8.08 21.77
N GLU A 437 24.83 8.79 21.37
CA GLU A 437 24.82 10.26 21.31
C GLU A 437 23.81 10.77 20.28
N ASP A 438 23.81 10.18 19.08
CA ASP A 438 22.86 10.51 18.03
C ASP A 438 21.43 10.09 18.43
N PHE A 439 21.25 8.91 19.02
CA PHE A 439 19.96 8.44 19.52
C PHE A 439 19.35 9.44 20.51
N ASN A 440 20.14 9.87 21.50
CA ASN A 440 19.70 10.84 22.50
C ASN A 440 19.53 12.25 21.93
N ARG A 441 20.35 12.66 20.94
CA ARG A 441 20.18 13.94 20.24
C ARG A 441 18.85 13.98 19.52
N ILE A 442 18.51 12.95 18.73
CA ILE A 442 17.25 12.88 18.01
C ILE A 442 16.05 12.97 18.95
N LEU A 443 16.09 12.27 20.09
CA LEU A 443 15.02 12.36 21.09
C LEU A 443 14.88 13.78 21.67
N ARG A 444 15.99 14.45 21.96
CA ARG A 444 15.97 15.84 22.44
C ARG A 444 15.47 16.82 21.38
N ASP A 445 15.91 16.67 20.14
CA ASP A 445 15.54 17.56 19.04
C ASP A 445 14.06 17.42 18.69
N VAL A 446 13.51 16.21 18.73
CA VAL A 446 12.06 15.98 18.57
C VAL A 446 11.27 16.63 19.69
N GLU A 447 11.70 16.49 20.95
CA GLU A 447 11.03 17.15 22.08
C GLU A 447 11.17 18.68 22.01
N ALA A 448 12.33 19.20 21.60
CA ALA A 448 12.56 20.64 21.44
C ALA A 448 11.74 21.26 20.29
N ASN A 449 11.43 20.47 19.27
CA ASN A 449 10.57 20.87 18.16
C ASN A 449 9.07 20.66 18.45
N THR A 450 8.71 20.07 19.60
CA THR A 450 7.33 19.81 20.00
C THR A 450 6.87 20.82 21.05
N VAL A 451 5.72 21.46 20.80
CA VAL A 451 5.05 22.33 21.77
C VAL A 451 3.80 21.62 22.28
N ARG A 452 3.69 21.46 23.61
CA ARG A 452 2.52 20.85 24.26
C ARG A 452 1.80 21.91 25.11
N LEU A 453 0.62 22.33 24.66
CA LEU A 453 -0.26 23.19 25.45
C LEU A 453 -1.00 22.34 26.47
N LYS A 454 -1.03 22.79 27.72
CA LYS A 454 -1.72 22.11 28.82
C LYS A 454 -2.81 22.98 29.43
N GLU A 455 -3.94 22.37 29.72
CA GLU A 455 -5.00 22.94 30.56
C GLU A 455 -5.31 21.93 31.67
N HIS A 456 -5.37 22.40 32.92
CA HIS A 456 -5.61 21.53 34.09
C HIS A 456 -4.64 20.32 34.16
N GLU A 457 -3.34 20.56 33.90
CA GLU A 457 -2.28 19.54 33.83
C GLU A 457 -2.42 18.47 32.73
N GLN A 458 -3.46 18.54 31.89
CA GLN A 458 -3.65 17.66 30.75
C GLN A 458 -3.17 18.31 29.46
N VAL A 459 -2.54 17.54 28.59
CA VAL A 459 -2.10 18.03 27.27
C VAL A 459 -3.32 18.12 26.36
N VAL A 460 -3.68 19.34 25.93
CA VAL A 460 -4.88 19.62 25.13
C VAL A 460 -4.57 19.96 23.67
N LEU A 461 -3.33 20.34 23.35
CA LEU A 461 -2.87 20.55 21.98
C LEU A 461 -1.37 20.25 21.88
N VAL A 462 -0.99 19.50 20.84
CA VAL A 462 0.40 19.18 20.51
C VAL A 462 0.70 19.71 19.12
N LEU A 463 1.73 20.55 19.05
CA LEU A 463 2.21 21.17 17.82
C LEU A 463 3.64 20.70 17.55
N GLU A 464 3.99 20.53 16.29
CA GLU A 464 5.36 20.27 15.86
C GLU A 464 5.85 21.43 15.00
N LYS A 465 7.09 21.87 15.21
CA LYS A 465 7.71 22.92 14.43
C LYS A 465 8.01 22.40 13.02
N SER A 466 7.49 23.07 12.00
CA SER A 466 7.76 22.71 10.61
C SER A 466 9.23 23.00 10.26
N PRO A 467 9.95 22.06 9.65
CA PRO A 467 11.34 22.25 9.25
C PRO A 467 11.51 23.20 8.05
N ARG A 468 10.44 23.46 7.29
CA ARG A 468 10.45 24.43 6.19
C ARG A 468 10.10 25.82 6.72
N ALA A 469 11.09 26.69 6.84
CA ALA A 469 10.84 28.11 7.05
C ALA A 469 9.93 28.63 5.94
N SER A 470 8.87 29.34 6.30
CA SER A 470 8.06 30.07 5.31
C SER A 470 8.95 31.07 4.57
N ALA A 471 8.62 31.40 3.31
CA ALA A 471 9.35 32.40 2.51
C ALA A 471 9.49 33.79 3.20
N LEU A 472 8.75 34.00 4.30
CA LEU A 472 8.76 35.20 5.13
C LEU A 472 9.49 35.06 6.48
N GLY A 473 10.21 33.96 6.74
CA GLY A 473 11.00 33.78 7.97
C GLY A 473 10.20 33.50 9.24
N SER A 474 8.87 33.36 9.18
CA SER A 474 8.05 32.95 10.32
C SER A 474 8.09 31.43 10.51
N ILE A 475 8.29 31.00 11.75
CA ILE A 475 8.25 29.59 12.18
C ILE A 475 6.81 29.12 12.11
N LYS A 476 6.52 28.15 11.21
CA LYS A 476 5.19 27.53 11.10
C LYS A 476 5.14 26.29 11.99
N TYR A 477 4.06 26.14 12.75
CA TYR A 477 3.78 24.94 13.53
C TYR A 477 2.66 24.12 12.85
N THR A 478 2.74 22.81 12.95
CA THR A 478 1.73 21.86 12.46
C THR A 478 1.03 21.18 13.63
N VAL A 479 -0.29 21.08 13.58
CA VAL A 479 -1.07 20.38 14.61
C VAL A 479 -0.88 18.87 14.48
N ILE A 480 -0.48 18.22 15.58
CA ILE A 480 -0.30 16.76 15.64
C ILE A 480 -1.50 16.07 16.30
N SER A 481 -1.98 16.65 17.41
CA SER A 481 -3.16 16.16 18.13
C SER A 481 -3.70 17.26 19.04
N GLY A 482 -4.97 17.17 19.40
CA GLY A 482 -5.59 18.07 20.36
C GLY A 482 -7.07 17.76 20.58
N THR A 483 -7.69 18.46 21.53
CA THR A 483 -9.15 18.41 21.68
C THR A 483 -9.82 19.15 20.52
N PRO A 484 -11.03 18.74 20.11
CA PRO A 484 -11.73 19.36 18.98
C PRO A 484 -11.83 20.88 19.09
N GLU A 485 -12.16 21.39 20.28
CA GLU A 485 -12.28 22.82 20.57
C GLU A 485 -10.94 23.54 20.43
N LYS A 486 -9.85 22.96 20.94
CA LYS A 486 -8.52 23.58 20.88
C LYS A 486 -7.90 23.57 19.49
N ILE A 487 -8.22 22.58 18.68
CA ILE A 487 -7.83 22.56 17.27
C ILE A 487 -8.54 23.71 16.53
N LEU A 488 -9.84 23.89 16.76
CA LEU A 488 -10.62 24.98 16.16
C LEU A 488 -10.11 26.35 16.61
N ASP A 489 -9.89 26.55 17.91
CA ASP A 489 -9.31 27.78 18.46
C ASP A 489 -7.96 28.09 17.82
N HIS A 490 -7.07 27.09 17.72
CA HIS A 490 -5.75 27.27 17.13
C HIS A 490 -5.82 27.74 15.67
N PHE A 491 -6.66 27.11 14.84
CA PHE A 491 -6.81 27.53 13.45
C PHE A 491 -7.47 28.91 13.33
N LEU A 492 -8.44 29.23 14.19
CA LEU A 492 -9.03 30.57 14.26
C LEU A 492 -8.02 31.63 14.72
N GLU A 493 -7.08 31.32 15.62
CA GLU A 493 -6.09 32.30 16.09
C GLU A 493 -4.96 32.52 15.09
N THR A 494 -4.54 31.46 14.40
CA THR A 494 -3.40 31.47 13.46
C THR A 494 -3.79 31.83 12.03
N MET A 495 -5.09 31.83 11.70
CA MET A 495 -5.59 32.19 10.37
C MET A 495 -5.19 33.63 10.00
N ARG A 496 -4.51 33.75 8.86
CA ARG A 496 -4.06 35.05 8.36
C ARG A 496 -5.17 35.76 7.60
N LEU A 497 -5.34 37.05 7.88
CA LEU A 497 -6.41 37.89 7.33
C LEU A 497 -6.06 38.54 5.98
N ASP A 498 -4.78 38.46 5.57
CA ASP A 498 -4.24 38.98 4.31
C ASP A 498 -4.50 38.04 3.12
N ILE A 499 -4.80 36.77 3.39
CA ILE A 499 -5.07 35.73 2.39
C ILE A 499 -6.57 35.72 2.05
N HIS A 500 -6.91 35.81 0.76
CA HIS A 500 -8.31 35.71 0.32
C HIS A 500 -8.86 34.32 0.65
N HIS A 501 -10.13 34.21 1.03
CA HIS A 501 -10.76 32.91 1.39
C HIS A 501 -10.79 31.86 0.26
N ASN A 502 -10.43 32.24 -0.97
CA ASN A 502 -10.35 31.36 -2.14
C ASN A 502 -8.91 30.89 -2.43
N GLU A 503 -7.91 31.49 -1.79
CA GLU A 503 -6.53 31.03 -1.89
C GLU A 503 -6.30 29.83 -0.96
N PRO A 504 -5.52 28.82 -1.38
CA PRO A 504 -5.32 27.61 -0.59
C PRO A 504 -4.57 27.92 0.71
N ASP A 505 -5.13 27.48 1.84
CA ASP A 505 -4.44 27.45 3.13
C ASP A 505 -4.49 26.00 3.65
N PRO A 506 -3.46 25.18 3.34
CA PRO A 506 -3.51 23.74 3.56
C PRO A 506 -3.91 23.33 4.98
N GLY A 507 -3.51 24.10 6.01
CA GLY A 507 -3.84 23.75 7.39
C GLY A 507 -5.33 23.93 7.71
N VAL A 508 -5.91 25.04 7.25
CA VAL A 508 -7.34 25.32 7.43
C VAL A 508 -8.18 24.43 6.52
N ASP A 509 -7.72 24.19 5.29
CA ASP A 509 -8.42 23.34 4.32
C ASP A 509 -8.47 21.87 4.80
N ASP A 510 -7.38 21.36 5.41
CA ASP A 510 -7.34 20.05 6.07
C ASP A 510 -8.36 19.99 7.22
N PHE A 511 -8.44 21.02 8.06
CA PHE A 511 -9.41 21.09 9.15
C PHE A 511 -10.84 21.10 8.61
N VAL A 512 -11.15 21.96 7.64
CA VAL A 512 -12.48 22.10 7.05
C VAL A 512 -12.94 20.80 6.40
N LEU A 513 -12.06 20.09 5.72
CA LEU A 513 -12.37 18.79 5.11
C LEU A 513 -12.61 17.71 6.19
N MET A 514 -11.77 17.66 7.23
CA MET A 514 -11.74 16.56 8.20
C MET A 514 -12.62 16.78 9.43
N HIS A 515 -13.13 17.99 9.68
CA HIS A 515 -13.85 18.33 10.91
C HIS A 515 -15.00 17.36 11.20
N CYS A 516 -15.74 16.89 10.19
CA CYS A 516 -16.89 15.98 10.38
C CYS A 516 -16.55 14.67 11.13
N VAL A 517 -15.28 14.26 11.17
CA VAL A 517 -14.81 13.07 11.89
C VAL A 517 -14.75 13.29 13.41
N PHE A 518 -14.51 14.52 13.87
CA PHE A 518 -14.24 14.83 15.28
C PHE A 518 -15.03 16.04 15.85
N ILE A 519 -15.65 16.86 15.00
CA ILE A 519 -16.53 18.00 15.32
C ILE A 519 -17.77 17.94 14.40
N PRO A 520 -18.97 17.67 14.94
CA PRO A 520 -20.21 17.83 14.21
C PRO A 520 -20.46 19.30 13.82
N ASN A 521 -21.15 19.54 12.70
CA ASN A 521 -21.51 20.89 12.24
C ASN A 521 -22.23 21.74 13.31
N SER A 522 -22.99 21.11 14.21
CA SER A 522 -23.70 21.80 15.30
C SER A 522 -22.78 22.47 16.32
N GLN A 523 -21.52 22.06 16.43
CA GLN A 523 -20.54 22.65 17.34
C GLN A 523 -19.68 23.71 16.65
N LEU A 524 -19.59 23.69 15.31
CA LEU A 524 -18.85 24.70 14.53
C LEU A 524 -19.51 26.09 14.60
N SER A 525 -20.84 26.12 14.80
CA SER A 525 -21.67 27.33 14.74
C SER A 525 -21.43 28.34 15.88
N CYS A 526 -20.89 27.91 17.02
CA CYS A 526 -20.79 28.73 18.24
C CYS A 526 -19.64 29.76 18.25
N THR A 527 -18.81 29.81 17.20
CA THR A 527 -17.54 30.58 17.20
C THR A 527 -17.69 32.08 16.92
N TYR A 528 -18.77 32.52 16.26
CA TYR A 528 -18.95 33.93 15.86
C TYR A 528 -19.17 34.90 17.04
N HIS A 529 -19.74 34.41 18.15
CA HIS A 529 -20.16 35.23 19.30
C HIS A 529 -19.18 35.20 20.49
N ALA A 530 -17.93 34.76 20.29
CA ALA A 530 -16.95 34.68 21.37
C ALA A 530 -16.72 36.05 22.05
N ALA A 531 -16.73 36.06 23.38
CA ALA A 531 -16.56 37.27 24.18
C ALA A 531 -15.13 37.82 24.09
N SER A 532 -14.97 39.13 23.97
CA SER A 532 -13.64 39.77 23.92
C SER A 532 -12.93 39.62 25.28
N PRO A 533 -11.61 39.33 25.30
CA PRO A 533 -10.82 39.32 26.52
C PRO A 533 -10.76 40.71 27.17
N PRO A 534 -10.40 40.81 28.47
CA PRO A 534 -10.27 42.09 29.16
C PRO A 534 -9.15 42.95 28.54
N GLY A 535 -9.44 44.22 28.26
CA GLY A 535 -8.53 45.17 27.60
C GLY A 535 -9.18 46.55 27.41
N SER A 536 -8.47 47.49 26.78
CA SER A 536 -9.02 48.82 26.46
C SER A 536 -10.17 48.72 25.44
N GLU A 537 -11.08 49.70 25.40
CA GLU A 537 -12.23 49.67 24.46
C GLU A 537 -11.78 49.57 22.99
N GLN A 538 -10.65 50.20 22.65
CA GLN A 538 -10.12 50.20 21.29
C GLN A 538 -9.50 48.83 20.91
N GLU A 539 -8.72 48.21 21.79
CA GLU A 539 -8.18 46.86 21.60
C GLU A 539 -9.28 45.81 21.53
N ARG A 540 -10.33 45.96 22.35
CA ARG A 540 -11.50 45.07 22.32
C ARG A 540 -12.25 45.16 21.00
N LEU A 541 -12.42 46.36 20.45
CA LEU A 541 -13.09 46.55 19.16
C LEU A 541 -12.28 45.91 18.02
N GLU A 542 -10.96 46.10 18.00
CA GLU A 542 -10.07 45.52 16.99
C GLU A 542 -9.99 44.00 17.07
N TYR A 543 -9.85 43.44 18.29
CA TYR A 543 -9.89 41.99 18.51
C TYR A 543 -11.21 41.39 18.05
N THR A 544 -12.33 42.02 18.42
CA THR A 544 -13.67 41.54 18.05
C THR A 544 -13.88 41.57 16.54
N LEU A 545 -13.41 42.62 15.86
CA LEU A 545 -13.47 42.71 14.40
C LEU A 545 -12.64 41.59 13.75
N ASN A 546 -11.40 41.39 14.21
CA ASN A 546 -10.51 40.37 13.65
C ASN A 546 -11.04 38.95 13.89
N ASN A 547 -11.53 38.65 15.11
CA ASN A 547 -12.15 37.37 15.42
C ASN A 547 -13.36 37.08 14.52
N LYS A 548 -14.27 38.07 14.39
CA LYS A 548 -15.42 37.97 13.49
C LYS A 548 -14.98 37.71 12.05
N ARG A 549 -13.97 38.43 11.53
CA ARG A 549 -13.44 38.19 10.18
C ARG A 549 -12.90 36.77 9.99
N ARG A 550 -12.14 36.24 10.95
CA ARG A 550 -11.59 34.87 10.86
C ARG A 550 -12.70 33.82 10.88
N ALA A 551 -13.69 33.97 11.77
CA ALA A 551 -14.86 33.10 11.81
C ALA A 551 -15.65 33.13 10.48
N LEU A 552 -15.83 34.30 9.86
CA LEU A 552 -16.44 34.40 8.52
C LEU A 552 -15.64 33.69 7.44
N ILE A 553 -14.31 33.90 7.41
CA ILE A 553 -13.44 33.28 6.41
C ILE A 553 -13.51 31.75 6.55
N LEU A 554 -13.48 31.23 7.78
CA LEU A 554 -13.64 29.81 8.05
C LEU A 554 -15.01 29.30 7.58
N ALA A 555 -16.09 30.02 7.87
CA ALA A 555 -17.45 29.65 7.44
C ALA A 555 -17.59 29.67 5.91
N LEU A 556 -16.98 30.64 5.22
CA LEU A 556 -16.96 30.70 3.75
C LEU A 556 -16.16 29.54 3.14
N ARG A 557 -14.99 29.21 3.70
CA ARG A 557 -14.20 28.04 3.29
C ARG A 557 -14.99 26.75 3.52
N TRP A 558 -15.57 26.59 4.71
CA TRP A 558 -16.45 25.46 5.03
C TRP A 558 -17.60 25.33 4.04
N ALA A 559 -18.28 26.43 3.72
CA ALA A 559 -19.39 26.39 2.78
C ALA A 559 -18.94 26.01 1.35
N ASN A 560 -17.79 26.55 0.91
CA ASN A 560 -17.20 26.23 -0.39
C ASN A 560 -16.76 24.75 -0.49
N THR A 561 -16.23 24.16 0.59
CA THR A 561 -15.83 22.74 0.61
C THR A 561 -17.06 21.82 0.61
N HIS A 562 -18.16 22.20 1.25
CA HIS A 562 -19.36 21.36 1.35
C HIS A 562 -20.31 21.51 0.14
N THR A 563 -20.23 22.61 -0.60
CA THR A 563 -21.00 22.87 -1.82
C THR A 563 -22.50 22.55 -1.68
N TYR A 564 -23.00 21.57 -2.42
CA TYR A 564 -24.40 21.15 -2.43
C TYR A 564 -24.80 20.28 -1.22
N LEU A 565 -23.83 19.72 -0.48
CA LEU A 565 -24.13 18.89 0.70
C LEU A 565 -24.79 19.70 1.83
N LEU A 566 -24.54 21.01 1.88
CA LEU A 566 -25.18 21.92 2.85
C LEU A 566 -26.70 21.94 2.70
N GLN A 567 -27.20 21.85 1.45
CA GLN A 567 -28.64 21.81 1.17
C GLN A 567 -29.31 20.58 1.78
N GLU A 568 -28.55 19.54 2.07
CA GLU A 568 -29.03 18.27 2.63
C GLU A 568 -28.99 18.25 4.17
N GLU A 569 -28.55 19.33 4.81
CA GLU A 569 -28.43 19.43 6.26
C GLU A 569 -29.19 20.65 6.80
N PRO A 570 -30.40 20.44 7.37
CA PRO A 570 -31.20 21.54 7.90
C PRO A 570 -30.49 22.39 8.96
N ALA A 571 -29.65 21.77 9.79
CA ALA A 571 -28.86 22.47 10.81
C ALA A 571 -27.81 23.41 10.18
N ALA A 572 -27.16 23.00 9.09
CA ALA A 572 -26.18 23.81 8.37
C ALA A 572 -26.85 25.01 7.67
N VAL A 573 -28.04 24.80 7.08
CA VAL A 573 -28.83 25.88 6.47
C VAL A 573 -29.27 26.89 7.52
N SER A 574 -29.84 26.42 8.64
CA SER A 574 -30.27 27.27 9.75
C SER A 574 -29.10 28.07 10.34
N PHE A 575 -27.91 27.46 10.44
CA PHE A 575 -26.71 28.16 10.88
C PHE A 575 -26.30 29.28 9.92
N LEU A 576 -26.28 29.01 8.61
CA LEU A 576 -25.93 30.03 7.61
C LEU A 576 -26.95 31.17 7.57
N GLU A 577 -28.23 30.89 7.78
CA GLU A 577 -29.30 31.90 7.93
C GLU A 577 -29.02 32.82 9.13
N GLU A 578 -28.74 32.24 10.30
CA GLU A 578 -28.45 32.98 11.53
C GLU A 578 -27.14 33.78 11.42
N LEU A 579 -26.11 33.19 10.81
CA LEU A 579 -24.83 33.85 10.56
C LEU A 579 -25.02 35.03 9.61
N TYR A 580 -25.72 34.86 8.49
CA TYR A 580 -26.00 35.95 7.55
C TYR A 580 -26.75 37.10 8.22
N GLY A 581 -27.78 36.80 9.02
CA GLY A 581 -28.51 37.80 9.80
C GLY A 581 -27.61 38.58 10.78
N SER A 582 -26.77 37.86 11.52
CA SER A 582 -25.84 38.45 12.51
C SER A 582 -24.79 39.33 11.84
N VAL A 583 -24.15 38.85 10.78
CA VAL A 583 -23.14 39.59 10.01
C VAL A 583 -23.75 40.81 9.33
N SER A 584 -24.95 40.70 8.77
CA SER A 584 -25.66 41.82 8.14
C SER A 584 -25.91 42.95 9.13
N ASN A 585 -26.33 42.63 10.35
CA ASN A 585 -26.48 43.61 11.43
C ASN A 585 -25.14 44.23 11.83
N ASP A 586 -24.12 43.42 12.05
CA ASP A 586 -22.79 43.87 12.48
C ASP A 586 -22.11 44.77 11.44
N SER A 587 -22.28 44.48 10.15
CA SER A 587 -21.66 45.25 9.05
C SER A 587 -22.13 46.70 8.92
N ARG A 588 -23.30 47.01 9.48
CA ARG A 588 -23.81 48.38 9.58
C ARG A 588 -22.93 49.22 10.52
N THR A 589 -22.31 48.56 11.50
CA THR A 589 -21.43 49.19 12.50
C THR A 589 -19.94 48.98 12.20
N LEU A 590 -19.57 47.78 11.72
CA LEU A 590 -18.20 47.36 11.45
C LEU A 590 -17.93 47.33 9.93
N ARG A 591 -17.36 48.41 9.39
CA ARG A 591 -17.09 48.54 7.94
C ARG A 591 -16.19 47.43 7.38
N GLY A 592 -15.28 46.87 8.18
CA GLY A 592 -14.34 45.82 7.76
C GLY A 592 -14.95 44.45 7.45
N LEU A 593 -16.27 44.27 7.63
CA LEU A 593 -16.99 43.05 7.27
C LEU A 593 -17.70 43.13 5.90
N LYS A 594 -17.79 44.32 5.30
CA LYS A 594 -18.60 44.54 4.09
C LYS A 594 -18.15 43.71 2.89
N ASP A 595 -16.84 43.50 2.75
CA ASP A 595 -16.27 42.76 1.62
C ASP A 595 -16.69 41.28 1.65
N LEU A 596 -16.76 40.68 2.84
CA LEU A 596 -17.07 39.25 3.03
C LEU A 596 -18.57 38.94 2.97
N ILE A 597 -19.44 39.96 3.16
CA ILE A 597 -20.90 39.78 3.11
C ILE A 597 -21.38 39.47 1.71
N SER A 598 -20.81 40.11 0.69
CA SER A 598 -21.22 39.83 -0.70
C SER A 598 -20.96 38.37 -1.07
N ASP A 599 -19.88 37.78 -0.56
CA ASP A 599 -19.57 36.37 -0.79
C ASP A 599 -20.45 35.44 0.03
N LEU A 600 -20.74 35.78 1.28
CA LEU A 600 -21.70 35.05 2.10
C LEU A 600 -23.11 35.08 1.51
N GLU A 601 -23.53 36.22 0.94
CA GLU A 601 -24.81 36.37 0.25
C GLU A 601 -24.91 35.46 -0.98
N LYS A 602 -23.84 35.34 -1.79
CA LYS A 602 -23.81 34.40 -2.93
C LYS A 602 -23.99 32.96 -2.48
N VAL A 603 -23.27 32.54 -1.43
CA VAL A 603 -23.37 31.19 -0.86
C VAL A 603 -24.79 30.95 -0.34
N TYR A 604 -25.33 31.89 0.43
CA TYR A 604 -26.67 31.83 0.98
C TYR A 604 -27.76 31.73 -0.11
N CYS A 605 -27.66 32.56 -1.16
CA CYS A 605 -28.59 32.52 -2.29
C CYS A 605 -28.51 31.18 -3.05
N HIS A 606 -27.31 30.62 -3.20
CA HIS A 606 -27.12 29.32 -3.84
C HIS A 606 -27.74 28.15 -3.05
N ILE A 607 -27.72 28.24 -1.72
CA ILE A 607 -28.27 27.20 -0.83
C ILE A 607 -29.80 27.31 -0.73
N THR A 608 -30.35 28.52 -0.74
CA THR A 608 -31.80 28.78 -0.57
C THR A 608 -32.62 28.68 -1.86
N GLN A 609 -32.00 28.73 -3.05
CA GLN A 609 -32.71 28.49 -4.31
C GLN A 609 -33.21 27.03 -4.40
N GLN A 610 -34.50 26.85 -4.14
CA GLN A 610 -35.21 25.57 -4.13
C GLN A 610 -35.17 24.81 -5.47
N LYS A 611 -34.81 23.52 -5.36
CA LYS A 611 -35.26 22.35 -6.15
C LYS A 611 -35.80 22.64 -7.56
N THR A 612 -34.94 22.54 -8.57
CA THR A 612 -35.40 22.00 -9.86
C THR A 612 -35.84 20.55 -9.63
N LEU A 613 -37.14 20.31 -9.72
CA LEU A 613 -37.72 18.97 -9.85
C LEU A 613 -37.02 18.25 -11.01
N ILE A 614 -36.10 17.34 -10.69
CA ILE A 614 -35.59 16.37 -11.66
C ILE A 614 -36.74 15.39 -11.91
N ARG A 615 -37.51 15.68 -12.95
CA ARG A 615 -38.57 14.81 -13.47
C ARG A 615 -37.92 13.68 -14.28
N GLN A 616 -37.25 12.73 -13.62
CA GLN A 616 -36.60 11.58 -14.27
C GLN A 616 -37.33 10.29 -13.96
N PHE A 617 -38.46 10.02 -14.61
CA PHE A 617 -38.94 8.64 -14.81
C PHE A 617 -39.86 8.60 -16.03
N SER A 618 -39.30 8.41 -17.23
CA SER A 618 -40.00 7.86 -18.40
C SER A 618 -39.03 7.37 -19.48
N ASN A 619 -39.14 6.06 -19.77
CA ASN A 619 -38.77 5.29 -20.96
C ASN A 619 -37.52 5.65 -21.81
N GLY A 620 -36.62 4.66 -21.88
CA GLY A 620 -35.94 4.26 -23.14
C GLY A 620 -34.66 5.00 -23.52
N GLU A 621 -34.64 6.34 -23.52
CA GLU A 621 -33.60 7.12 -24.21
C GLU A 621 -32.62 7.89 -23.29
N GLU A 622 -32.83 7.93 -21.97
CA GLU A 622 -32.00 8.72 -21.02
C GLU A 622 -30.59 8.16 -20.75
N ARG A 623 -30.27 6.91 -21.14
CA ARG A 623 -28.98 6.25 -20.82
C ARG A 623 -27.74 6.89 -21.48
N LEU A 624 -27.94 7.88 -22.35
CA LEU A 624 -26.89 8.62 -23.07
C LEU A 624 -26.72 10.06 -22.55
N GLN A 625 -27.42 10.50 -21.50
CA GLN A 625 -27.24 11.84 -20.93
C GLN A 625 -25.96 11.94 -20.07
N LYS A 626 -25.43 13.16 -19.90
CA LYS A 626 -24.28 13.43 -19.01
C LYS A 626 -24.68 13.11 -17.57
N LYS A 627 -23.86 12.33 -16.85
CA LYS A 627 -24.15 11.99 -15.45
C LYS A 627 -24.14 13.25 -14.58
N GLN A 628 -25.10 13.35 -13.67
CA GLN A 628 -25.16 14.36 -12.61
C GLN A 628 -24.88 13.68 -11.25
N PRO A 629 -24.37 14.43 -10.26
CA PRO A 629 -24.12 13.88 -8.92
C PRO A 629 -25.40 13.37 -8.26
N ILE A 630 -25.35 12.16 -7.73
CA ILE A 630 -26.43 11.54 -6.96
C ILE A 630 -26.38 12.11 -5.53
N ARG A 631 -27.52 12.59 -5.04
CA ARG A 631 -27.70 13.25 -3.74
C ARG A 631 -28.39 12.32 -2.73
N ASN A 632 -28.30 12.66 -1.44
CA ASN A 632 -28.87 11.85 -0.35
C ASN A 632 -30.40 11.75 -0.42
N GLN A 633 -31.06 12.86 -0.76
CA GLN A 633 -32.52 12.97 -0.82
C GLN A 633 -33.12 12.62 -2.19
N ASP A 634 -32.30 12.20 -3.15
CA ASP A 634 -32.81 11.78 -4.45
C ASP A 634 -33.66 10.50 -4.29
N ASP A 635 -34.82 10.48 -4.92
CA ASP A 635 -35.71 9.32 -4.90
C ASP A 635 -35.29 8.31 -5.96
N ILE A 636 -35.13 7.05 -5.56
CA ILE A 636 -34.87 5.92 -6.46
C ILE A 636 -36.04 4.95 -6.47
N LEU A 637 -36.30 4.37 -7.64
CA LEU A 637 -37.17 3.21 -7.80
C LEU A 637 -36.33 1.94 -7.66
N LEU A 638 -36.39 1.32 -6.49
CA LEU A 638 -35.62 0.12 -6.18
C LEU A 638 -36.48 -1.13 -6.34
N LYS A 639 -35.99 -2.13 -7.09
CA LYS A 639 -36.61 -3.45 -7.20
C LYS A 639 -36.04 -4.36 -6.12
N VAL A 640 -36.91 -4.87 -5.25
CA VAL A 640 -36.57 -5.83 -4.20
C VAL A 640 -37.31 -7.14 -4.48
N TYR A 641 -36.55 -8.23 -4.58
CA TYR A 641 -37.04 -9.53 -5.04
C TYR A 641 -37.47 -10.41 -3.87
N CYS A 642 -38.46 -11.26 -4.08
CA CYS A 642 -38.88 -12.30 -3.16
C CYS A 642 -38.23 -13.64 -3.52
N SER A 643 -38.36 -14.65 -2.65
CA SER A 643 -37.80 -15.99 -2.87
C SER A 643 -38.37 -16.70 -4.10
N ASP A 644 -39.56 -16.31 -4.57
CA ASP A 644 -40.23 -16.81 -5.79
C ASP A 644 -39.85 -16.05 -7.07
N HIS A 645 -38.84 -15.16 -7.00
CA HIS A 645 -38.36 -14.29 -8.09
C HIS A 645 -39.35 -13.21 -8.54
N THR A 646 -40.48 -13.03 -7.85
CA THR A 646 -41.30 -11.82 -7.99
C THR A 646 -40.58 -10.62 -7.37
N TYR A 647 -40.95 -9.38 -7.72
CA TYR A 647 -40.32 -8.19 -7.14
C TYR A 647 -41.33 -7.09 -6.83
N THR A 648 -41.04 -6.38 -5.76
CA THR A 648 -41.75 -5.14 -5.40
C THR A 648 -40.86 -3.95 -5.75
N THR A 649 -41.43 -2.97 -6.44
CA THR A 649 -40.72 -1.71 -6.73
C THR A 649 -41.08 -0.70 -5.65
N ILE A 650 -40.12 -0.27 -4.84
CA ILE A 650 -40.30 0.74 -3.78
C ILE A 650 -39.70 2.08 -4.23
N ARG A 651 -40.27 3.19 -3.75
CA ARG A 651 -39.69 4.53 -3.91
C ARG A 651 -39.10 4.93 -2.56
N ILE A 652 -37.78 5.12 -2.53
CA ILE A 652 -37.03 5.43 -1.32
C ILE A 652 -35.96 6.48 -1.65
N ALA A 653 -35.50 7.20 -0.63
CA ALA A 653 -34.34 8.05 -0.77
C ALA A 653 -33.07 7.22 -1.00
N VAL A 654 -32.09 7.78 -1.69
CA VAL A 654 -30.74 7.20 -1.85
C VAL A 654 -30.12 6.91 -0.48
N ALA A 655 -30.19 7.83 0.48
CA ALA A 655 -29.64 7.61 1.82
C ALA A 655 -30.48 6.66 2.70
N ALA A 656 -31.49 5.97 2.14
CA ALA A 656 -32.37 5.14 2.94
C ALA A 656 -31.63 4.01 3.66
N THR A 657 -32.08 3.72 4.88
CA THR A 657 -31.53 2.63 5.70
C THR A 657 -32.12 1.28 5.33
N GLY A 658 -31.43 0.19 5.66
CA GLY A 658 -31.97 -1.16 5.53
C GLY A 658 -33.33 -1.33 6.21
N ARG A 659 -33.54 -0.66 7.35
CA ARG A 659 -34.84 -0.62 8.06
C ARG A 659 -35.94 0.06 7.24
N GLU A 660 -35.65 1.20 6.63
CA GLU A 660 -36.61 1.93 5.78
C GLU A 660 -36.98 1.13 4.53
N VAL A 661 -35.99 0.43 3.95
CA VAL A 661 -36.22 -0.50 2.83
C VAL A 661 -37.15 -1.64 3.24
N ILE A 662 -36.86 -2.30 4.38
CA ILE A 662 -37.69 -3.39 4.91
C ILE A 662 -39.11 -2.90 5.21
N GLY A 663 -39.25 -1.72 5.83
CA GLY A 663 -40.55 -1.11 6.10
C GLY A 663 -41.35 -0.86 4.82
N ALA A 664 -40.74 -0.22 3.81
CA ALA A 664 -41.41 0.08 2.55
C ALA A 664 -41.81 -1.18 1.75
N VAL A 665 -41.06 -2.28 1.87
CA VAL A 665 -41.42 -3.57 1.27
C VAL A 665 -42.55 -4.23 2.06
N SER A 666 -42.46 -4.26 3.39
CA SER A 666 -43.49 -4.86 4.27
C SER A 666 -44.85 -4.17 4.08
N ASP A 667 -44.85 -2.84 3.98
CA ASP A 667 -46.07 -2.04 3.72
C ASP A 667 -46.73 -2.39 2.39
N LYS A 668 -45.93 -2.66 1.34
CA LYS A 668 -46.45 -3.02 0.02
C LYS A 668 -46.88 -4.48 -0.09
N LEU A 669 -46.22 -5.38 0.65
CA LEU A 669 -46.58 -6.79 0.71
C LEU A 669 -47.72 -7.07 1.71
N GLY A 670 -48.00 -6.13 2.61
CA GLY A 670 -49.02 -6.27 3.66
C GLY A 670 -48.65 -7.32 4.72
N THR A 671 -47.37 -7.60 4.91
CA THR A 671 -46.88 -8.67 5.80
C THR A 671 -46.44 -8.13 7.15
N THR A 672 -46.79 -8.82 8.23
CA THR A 672 -46.33 -8.53 9.60
C THR A 672 -45.08 -9.30 10.01
N ASP A 673 -44.58 -10.16 9.13
CA ASP A 673 -43.43 -11.03 9.41
C ASP A 673 -42.11 -10.25 9.45
N GLU A 674 -41.17 -10.67 10.31
CA GLU A 674 -39.82 -10.09 10.33
C GLU A 674 -39.05 -10.47 9.06
N LEU A 675 -39.00 -9.54 8.11
CA LEU A 675 -38.25 -9.69 6.86
C LEU A 675 -36.77 -9.32 7.04
N LEU A 676 -35.90 -10.12 6.42
CA LEU A 676 -34.48 -9.82 6.28
C LEU A 676 -34.19 -9.28 4.88
N LEU A 677 -33.31 -8.28 4.80
CA LEU A 677 -32.78 -7.77 3.54
C LEU A 677 -31.47 -8.50 3.20
N VAL A 678 -31.41 -9.14 2.04
CA VAL A 678 -30.29 -9.98 1.62
C VAL A 678 -29.76 -9.49 0.27
N HIS A 679 -28.46 -9.23 0.19
CA HIS A 679 -27.75 -9.09 -1.08
C HIS A 679 -27.36 -10.48 -1.60
N LEU A 680 -27.77 -10.79 -2.84
CA LEU A 680 -27.45 -12.04 -3.51
C LEU A 680 -26.57 -11.77 -4.74
N SER A 681 -25.36 -12.33 -4.75
CA SER A 681 -24.43 -12.24 -5.87
C SER A 681 -24.75 -13.25 -6.98
N SER A 682 -24.17 -13.07 -8.17
CA SER A 682 -24.24 -14.04 -9.26
C SER A 682 -23.54 -15.37 -8.98
N ALA A 683 -22.69 -15.42 -7.95
CA ALA A 683 -22.05 -16.63 -7.44
C ALA A 683 -22.90 -17.36 -6.39
N ALA A 684 -24.15 -16.95 -6.19
CA ALA A 684 -25.06 -17.43 -5.14
C ALA A 684 -24.58 -17.16 -3.70
N GLU A 685 -23.64 -16.23 -3.52
CA GLU A 685 -23.21 -15.79 -2.19
C GLU A 685 -24.25 -14.84 -1.60
N LYS A 686 -24.62 -15.07 -0.35
CA LYS A 686 -25.66 -14.35 0.38
C LYS A 686 -25.02 -13.50 1.46
N GLN A 687 -25.31 -12.19 1.44
CA GLN A 687 -24.90 -11.27 2.49
C GLN A 687 -26.15 -10.64 3.10
N ILE A 688 -26.38 -10.90 4.39
CA ILE A 688 -27.48 -10.28 5.15
C ILE A 688 -27.07 -8.84 5.47
N LEU A 689 -27.89 -7.88 5.05
CA LEU A 689 -27.68 -6.47 5.33
C LEU A 689 -28.26 -6.11 6.69
N LYS A 690 -27.53 -5.30 7.46
CA LYS A 690 -27.97 -4.88 8.79
C LYS A 690 -29.04 -3.78 8.65
N PRO A 691 -30.01 -3.68 9.57
CA PRO A 691 -31.03 -2.65 9.53
C PRO A 691 -30.48 -1.21 9.53
N ASN A 692 -29.30 -0.99 10.11
CA ASN A 692 -28.64 0.32 10.18
C ASN A 692 -27.74 0.63 8.98
N ASP A 693 -27.62 -0.30 8.01
CA ASP A 693 -26.83 -0.05 6.80
C ASP A 693 -27.51 1.05 5.97
N VAL A 694 -26.73 2.01 5.49
CA VAL A 694 -27.18 3.21 4.77
C VAL A 694 -26.81 3.07 3.30
N SER A 695 -27.67 3.52 2.38
CA SER A 695 -27.40 3.50 0.93
C SER A 695 -27.14 2.10 0.37
N VAL A 696 -27.99 1.15 0.75
CA VAL A 696 -27.83 -0.29 0.45
C VAL A 696 -27.84 -0.65 -1.05
N PHE A 697 -28.27 0.26 -1.92
CA PHE A 697 -28.38 0.01 -3.36
C PHE A 697 -27.06 0.23 -4.11
N SER A 698 -26.20 1.13 -3.64
CA SER A 698 -24.95 1.47 -4.34
C SER A 698 -23.85 0.44 -4.10
N THR A 699 -23.91 -0.29 -2.99
CA THR A 699 -22.94 -1.30 -2.56
C THR A 699 -23.11 -2.67 -3.23
N LEU A 700 -24.11 -2.83 -4.11
CA LEU A 700 -24.37 -4.11 -4.78
C LEU A 700 -23.24 -4.47 -5.77
N SER A 701 -22.96 -5.76 -5.92
CA SER A 701 -22.06 -6.24 -6.98
C SER A 701 -22.62 -5.92 -8.37
N ILE A 702 -21.83 -6.12 -9.43
CA ILE A 702 -22.21 -5.71 -10.78
C ILE A 702 -23.51 -6.35 -11.23
N ASN A 703 -23.68 -7.64 -10.98
CA ASN A 703 -24.93 -8.36 -11.24
C ASN A 703 -25.68 -8.71 -9.95
N GLY A 704 -25.32 -8.08 -8.82
CA GLY A 704 -25.98 -8.29 -7.53
C GLY A 704 -27.43 -7.79 -7.53
N ARG A 705 -28.27 -8.42 -6.72
CA ARG A 705 -29.68 -8.06 -6.53
C ARG A 705 -30.04 -8.09 -5.06
N LEU A 706 -31.04 -7.30 -4.68
CA LEU A 706 -31.58 -7.24 -3.33
C LEU A 706 -32.81 -8.14 -3.22
N PHE A 707 -32.83 -8.96 -2.19
CA PHE A 707 -33.93 -9.85 -1.86
C PHE A 707 -34.46 -9.57 -0.46
N THR A 708 -35.75 -9.83 -0.27
CA THR A 708 -36.38 -9.90 1.05
C THR A 708 -36.92 -11.30 1.28
N CYS A 709 -36.61 -11.87 2.44
CA CYS A 709 -37.20 -13.15 2.85
C CYS A 709 -37.37 -13.20 4.38
N PRO A 710 -38.34 -13.99 4.88
CA PRO A 710 -38.42 -14.33 6.30
C PRO A 710 -37.15 -15.08 6.74
N ARG A 711 -36.82 -14.98 8.03
CA ARG A 711 -35.62 -15.62 8.61
C ARG A 711 -35.57 -17.14 8.39
N ASP A 712 -36.74 -17.77 8.30
CA ASP A 712 -36.88 -19.23 8.14
C ASP A 712 -36.73 -19.71 6.68
N GLN A 713 -36.71 -18.79 5.70
CA GLN A 713 -36.69 -19.10 4.26
C GLN A 713 -35.47 -18.49 3.55
N LEU A 714 -34.26 -18.80 4.02
CA LEU A 714 -33.02 -18.28 3.43
C LEU A 714 -32.59 -18.98 2.11
N ASN A 715 -33.52 -19.59 1.36
CA ASN A 715 -33.24 -20.41 0.17
C ASN A 715 -33.36 -19.64 -1.17
N ASN A 716 -32.93 -18.37 -1.20
CA ASN A 716 -32.93 -17.58 -2.45
C ASN A 716 -31.88 -18.12 -3.44
N THR A 717 -32.28 -18.25 -4.71
CA THR A 717 -31.40 -18.61 -5.85
C THR A 717 -31.18 -17.39 -6.75
N PRO A 718 -30.01 -17.26 -7.40
CA PRO A 718 -29.76 -16.15 -8.33
C PRO A 718 -30.77 -16.13 -9.47
N LEU A 719 -31.12 -14.93 -9.94
CA LEU A 719 -31.97 -14.74 -11.10
C LEU A 719 -31.18 -15.03 -12.40
N PRO A 720 -31.86 -15.47 -13.49
CA PRO A 720 -31.19 -15.75 -14.76
C PRO A 720 -30.44 -14.54 -15.36
N ASP A 721 -30.90 -13.31 -15.11
CA ASP A 721 -30.24 -12.08 -15.58
C ASP A 721 -28.95 -11.76 -14.81
N GLN A 722 -28.72 -12.39 -13.63
CA GLN A 722 -27.50 -12.22 -12.85
C GLN A 722 -26.31 -13.02 -13.39
N GLU A 723 -26.55 -14.05 -14.20
CA GLU A 723 -25.49 -14.89 -14.77
C GLU A 723 -24.63 -14.14 -15.80
N GLY A 724 -25.15 -13.03 -16.33
CA GLY A 724 -24.47 -12.20 -17.33
C GLY A 724 -24.71 -12.69 -18.77
N PRO A 725 -23.95 -12.17 -19.75
CA PRO A 725 -24.14 -12.51 -21.16
C PRO A 725 -23.70 -13.96 -21.48
N SER A 726 -24.49 -14.65 -22.30
CA SER A 726 -24.17 -16.00 -22.81
C SER A 726 -23.33 -15.98 -24.09
N ALA A 727 -23.27 -14.85 -24.79
CA ALA A 727 -22.49 -14.65 -26.02
C ALA A 727 -21.67 -13.35 -25.94
N GLY A 728 -20.44 -13.40 -26.46
CA GLY A 728 -19.54 -12.23 -26.49
C GLY A 728 -20.00 -11.15 -27.47
N SER A 729 -19.57 -9.91 -27.24
CA SER A 729 -19.93 -8.74 -28.05
C SER A 729 -18.81 -8.29 -29.01
N MET A 730 -17.76 -9.12 -29.17
CA MET A 730 -16.62 -8.88 -30.07
C MET A 730 -17.02 -8.34 -31.45
N SER A 731 -18.02 -8.92 -32.11
CA SER A 731 -18.45 -8.49 -33.46
C SER A 731 -18.87 -7.02 -33.53
N THR A 732 -19.34 -6.44 -32.43
CA THR A 732 -19.77 -5.04 -32.33
C THR A 732 -18.57 -4.11 -32.19
N PHE A 733 -17.69 -4.35 -31.20
CA PHE A 733 -16.60 -3.41 -30.91
C PHE A 733 -15.32 -3.68 -31.70
N GLU A 734 -15.19 -4.84 -32.37
CA GLU A 734 -14.07 -5.14 -33.26
C GLU A 734 -13.90 -4.07 -34.33
N LEU A 735 -15.01 -3.58 -34.91
CA LEU A 735 -15.04 -2.53 -35.94
C LEU A 735 -14.75 -1.13 -35.40
N MET A 736 -14.84 -0.92 -34.08
CA MET A 736 -14.58 0.38 -33.45
C MET A 736 -13.07 0.60 -33.28
N SER A 737 -12.58 1.82 -33.52
CA SER A 737 -11.18 2.18 -33.29
C SER A 737 -10.81 1.98 -31.82
N SER A 738 -9.59 1.50 -31.55
CA SER A 738 -9.06 1.38 -30.19
C SER A 738 -8.93 2.74 -29.49
N LYS A 739 -8.60 3.80 -30.25
CA LYS A 739 -8.52 5.18 -29.76
C LYS A 739 -9.91 5.73 -29.40
N ASP A 740 -10.92 5.48 -30.23
CA ASP A 740 -12.29 5.94 -29.98
C ASP A 740 -12.92 5.26 -28.75
N LEU A 741 -12.70 3.95 -28.60
CA LEU A 741 -13.11 3.21 -27.40
C LEU A 741 -12.44 3.80 -26.14
N ALA A 742 -11.12 3.98 -26.16
CA ALA A 742 -10.38 4.55 -25.03
C ALA A 742 -10.82 5.99 -24.70
N TYR A 743 -11.10 6.81 -25.72
CA TYR A 743 -11.57 8.18 -25.54
C TYR A 743 -12.97 8.19 -24.90
N GLN A 744 -13.93 7.41 -25.42
CA GLN A 744 -15.27 7.33 -24.83
C GLN A 744 -15.26 6.73 -23.42
N MET A 745 -14.37 5.77 -23.15
CA MET A 745 -14.14 5.27 -21.78
C MET A 745 -13.64 6.38 -20.86
N THR A 746 -12.67 7.16 -21.31
CA THR A 746 -12.10 8.28 -20.54
C THR A 746 -13.13 9.38 -20.26
N MET A 747 -13.95 9.73 -21.26
CA MET A 747 -15.02 10.71 -21.06
C MET A 747 -16.07 10.21 -20.06
N PHE A 748 -16.44 8.93 -20.12
CA PHE A 748 -17.41 8.37 -19.18
C PHE A 748 -16.83 8.22 -17.76
N ASP A 749 -15.58 7.77 -17.63
CA ASP A 749 -14.91 7.68 -16.35
C ASP A 749 -14.72 9.07 -15.71
N TRP A 750 -14.41 10.10 -16.51
CA TRP A 750 -14.32 11.48 -16.04
C TRP A 750 -15.67 12.03 -15.55
N GLU A 751 -16.77 11.71 -16.25
CA GLU A 751 -18.12 12.06 -15.79
C GLU A 751 -18.45 11.43 -14.45
N LEU A 752 -18.15 10.14 -14.26
CA LEU A 752 -18.37 9.45 -12.98
C LEU A 752 -17.47 10.02 -11.88
N PHE A 753 -16.19 10.24 -12.18
CA PHE A 753 -15.22 10.78 -11.22
C PHE A 753 -15.58 12.21 -10.78
N SER A 754 -16.03 13.06 -11.72
CA SER A 754 -16.47 14.43 -11.42
C SER A 754 -17.75 14.49 -10.58
N CYS A 755 -18.51 13.39 -10.47
CA CYS A 755 -19.66 13.31 -9.60
C CYS A 755 -19.27 12.95 -8.14
N VAL A 756 -18.06 12.44 -7.91
CA VAL A 756 -17.61 12.04 -6.57
C VAL A 756 -17.22 13.27 -5.77
N HIS A 757 -17.93 13.52 -4.68
CA HIS A 757 -17.53 14.56 -3.74
C HIS A 757 -16.39 14.08 -2.83
N GLU A 758 -15.45 14.96 -2.48
CA GLU A 758 -14.32 14.66 -1.56
C GLU A 758 -14.76 14.03 -0.23
N HIS A 759 -15.84 14.52 0.40
CA HIS A 759 -16.42 13.93 1.61
C HIS A 759 -16.90 12.48 1.45
N GLU A 760 -17.27 12.03 0.24
CA GLU A 760 -17.63 10.61 0.03
C GLU A 760 -16.44 9.68 0.31
N LEU A 761 -15.20 10.15 0.07
CA LEU A 761 -13.98 9.41 0.42
C LEU A 761 -13.83 9.28 1.94
N LEU A 762 -14.21 10.32 2.70
CA LEU A 762 -14.17 10.30 4.17
C LEU A 762 -15.25 9.37 4.73
N TYR A 763 -16.50 9.50 4.26
CA TYR A 763 -17.60 8.66 4.70
C TYR A 763 -17.34 7.19 4.37
N HIS A 764 -16.69 6.90 3.24
CA HIS A 764 -16.27 5.56 2.89
C HIS A 764 -15.17 5.03 3.83
N THR A 765 -14.16 5.85 4.13
CA THR A 765 -13.01 5.47 4.98
C THR A 765 -13.40 5.27 6.44
N PHE A 766 -14.16 6.19 7.03
CA PHE A 766 -14.53 6.18 8.45
C PHE A 766 -15.86 5.45 8.74
N GLY A 767 -16.55 4.99 7.70
CA GLY A 767 -17.80 4.25 7.81
C GLY A 767 -19.04 5.13 7.64
N ARG A 768 -19.78 4.87 6.57
CA ARG A 768 -20.95 5.65 6.10
C ARG A 768 -22.08 5.71 7.13
N GLN A 769 -22.19 4.67 7.96
CA GLN A 769 -23.20 4.53 9.00
C GLN A 769 -23.05 5.59 10.08
N SER A 770 -21.80 5.98 10.41
CA SER A 770 -21.49 7.00 11.41
C SER A 770 -22.01 8.38 11.00
N PHE A 771 -21.96 8.68 9.70
CA PHE A 771 -22.38 9.97 9.14
C PHE A 771 -23.84 9.98 8.66
N LYS A 772 -24.44 8.80 8.45
CA LYS A 772 -25.76 8.63 7.79
C LYS A 772 -25.81 9.31 6.41
N ARG A 773 -24.72 9.22 5.65
CA ARG A 773 -24.57 9.81 4.31
C ARG A 773 -24.31 8.74 3.26
N THR A 774 -24.74 9.01 2.03
CA THR A 774 -24.46 8.18 0.86
C THR A 774 -23.03 8.38 0.35
N THR A 775 -22.51 7.36 -0.30
CA THR A 775 -21.27 7.42 -1.11
C THR A 775 -21.53 6.86 -2.51
N ALA A 776 -22.76 7.04 -3.01
CA ALA A 776 -23.23 6.38 -4.22
C ALA A 776 -22.39 6.74 -5.46
N ASN A 777 -21.88 7.97 -5.57
CA ASN A 777 -21.05 8.36 -6.71
C ASN A 777 -19.70 7.63 -6.66
N LEU A 778 -19.08 7.59 -5.47
CA LEU A 778 -17.85 6.83 -5.24
C LEU A 778 -18.05 5.33 -5.53
N ASP A 779 -19.12 4.73 -5.01
CA ASP A 779 -19.42 3.31 -5.21
C ASP A 779 -19.60 2.98 -6.69
N LEU A 780 -20.32 3.82 -7.44
CA LEU A 780 -20.50 3.65 -8.89
C LEU A 780 -19.17 3.77 -9.65
N PHE A 781 -18.30 4.69 -9.24
CA PHE A 781 -16.97 4.86 -9.84
C PHE A 781 -16.04 3.67 -9.53
N LEU A 782 -16.06 3.14 -8.30
CA LEU A 782 -15.32 1.93 -7.93
C LEU A 782 -15.89 0.69 -8.65
N ARG A 783 -17.21 0.57 -8.75
CA ARG A 783 -17.88 -0.49 -9.50
C ARG A 783 -17.53 -0.44 -10.99
N ARG A 784 -17.34 0.75 -11.56
CA ARG A 784 -16.90 0.95 -12.95
C ARG A 784 -15.53 0.32 -13.20
N PHE A 785 -14.59 0.39 -12.26
CA PHE A 785 -13.29 -0.27 -12.37
C PHE A 785 -13.46 -1.79 -12.55
N ASN A 786 -14.24 -2.43 -11.66
CA ASN A 786 -14.53 -3.86 -11.72
C ASN A 786 -15.29 -4.24 -13.01
N GLN A 787 -16.19 -3.38 -13.48
CA GLN A 787 -16.92 -3.58 -14.73
C GLN A 787 -15.98 -3.61 -15.95
N VAL A 788 -15.02 -2.68 -16.04
CA VAL A 788 -14.04 -2.66 -17.13
C VAL A 788 -13.10 -3.86 -17.05
N GLN A 789 -12.66 -4.23 -15.85
CA GLN A 789 -11.83 -5.42 -15.64
C GLN A 789 -12.55 -6.69 -16.10
N LEU A 790 -13.77 -6.93 -15.63
CA LEU A 790 -14.55 -8.12 -15.94
C LEU A 790 -15.06 -8.13 -17.37
N TRP A 791 -15.21 -6.97 -18.02
CA TRP A 791 -15.49 -6.88 -19.46
C TRP A 791 -14.38 -7.54 -20.28
N VAL A 792 -13.10 -7.29 -19.96
CA VAL A 792 -11.96 -7.94 -20.62
C VAL A 792 -12.03 -9.45 -20.45
N VAL A 793 -12.25 -9.92 -19.22
CA VAL A 793 -12.31 -11.36 -18.91
C VAL A 793 -13.50 -12.03 -19.61
N THR A 794 -14.67 -11.39 -19.60
CA THR A 794 -15.91 -11.89 -20.22
C THR A 794 -15.72 -12.07 -21.72
N GLU A 795 -15.23 -11.05 -22.43
CA GLU A 795 -15.05 -11.11 -23.88
C GLU A 795 -14.00 -12.16 -24.30
N VAL A 796 -12.91 -12.29 -23.53
CA VAL A 796 -11.89 -13.32 -23.81
C VAL A 796 -12.43 -14.73 -23.56
N CYS A 797 -13.15 -14.96 -22.46
CA CYS A 797 -13.68 -16.28 -22.10
C CYS A 797 -14.86 -16.73 -22.98
N LEU A 798 -15.63 -15.80 -23.54
CA LEU A 798 -16.72 -16.10 -24.48
C LEU A 798 -16.24 -16.25 -25.94
N CYS A 799 -14.98 -15.92 -26.24
CA CYS A 799 -14.42 -16.04 -27.58
C CYS A 799 -13.82 -17.44 -27.82
N THR A 800 -14.60 -18.31 -28.45
CA THR A 800 -14.23 -19.71 -28.69
C THR A 800 -13.09 -19.88 -29.70
N GLN A 801 -12.98 -18.98 -30.68
CA GLN A 801 -11.99 -19.05 -31.77
C GLN A 801 -10.63 -18.49 -31.34
N LEU A 802 -9.58 -19.32 -31.34
CA LEU A 802 -8.22 -18.95 -30.91
C LEU A 802 -7.64 -17.75 -31.68
N SER A 803 -7.82 -17.68 -33.00
CA SER A 803 -7.33 -16.55 -33.81
C SER A 803 -7.97 -15.22 -33.40
N LYS A 804 -9.29 -15.23 -33.17
CA LYS A 804 -10.05 -14.07 -32.70
C LYS A 804 -9.71 -13.68 -31.26
N ARG A 805 -9.44 -14.65 -30.37
CA ARG A 805 -8.93 -14.36 -29.01
C ARG A 805 -7.61 -13.61 -29.04
N VAL A 806 -6.67 -14.01 -29.90
CA VAL A 806 -5.39 -13.31 -30.07
C VAL A 806 -5.62 -11.87 -30.56
N GLN A 807 -6.59 -11.64 -31.46
CA GLN A 807 -6.97 -10.30 -31.89
C GLN A 807 -7.61 -9.48 -30.77
N LEU A 808 -8.45 -10.09 -29.92
CA LEU A 808 -9.04 -9.44 -28.74
C LEU A 808 -7.96 -8.97 -27.77
N LEU A 809 -7.01 -9.82 -27.39
CA LEU A 809 -5.92 -9.43 -26.50
C LEU A 809 -5.10 -8.28 -27.11
N LYS A 810 -4.73 -8.36 -28.40
CA LYS A 810 -4.07 -7.26 -29.12
C LYS A 810 -4.89 -5.95 -29.07
N LYS A 811 -6.22 -6.05 -29.20
CA LYS A 811 -7.12 -4.90 -29.17
C LYS A 811 -7.19 -4.29 -27.77
N PHE A 812 -7.33 -5.09 -26.72
CA PHE A 812 -7.31 -4.60 -25.33
C PHE A 812 -6.00 -3.93 -24.96
N ILE A 813 -4.87 -4.47 -25.41
CA ILE A 813 -3.54 -3.86 -25.22
C ILE A 813 -3.48 -2.47 -25.86
N LYS A 814 -4.00 -2.32 -27.09
CA LYS A 814 -4.07 -1.02 -27.77
C LYS A 814 -5.02 -0.05 -27.07
N ILE A 815 -6.16 -0.51 -26.58
CA ILE A 815 -7.10 0.33 -25.80
C ILE A 815 -6.42 0.82 -24.52
N ALA A 816 -5.74 -0.08 -23.78
CA ALA A 816 -5.00 0.28 -22.58
C ALA A 816 -3.91 1.32 -22.88
N ALA A 817 -3.15 1.15 -23.97
CA ALA A 817 -2.15 2.11 -24.41
C ALA A 817 -2.73 3.53 -24.57
N HIS A 818 -3.87 3.64 -25.27
CA HIS A 818 -4.55 4.93 -25.45
C HIS A 818 -5.17 5.46 -24.15
N CYS A 819 -5.73 4.61 -23.27
CA CYS A 819 -6.20 5.05 -21.96
C CYS A 819 -5.08 5.72 -21.15
N ARG A 820 -3.87 5.15 -21.19
CA ARG A 820 -2.70 5.73 -20.52
C ARG A 820 -2.22 7.02 -21.21
N GLU A 821 -2.24 7.07 -22.54
CA GLU A 821 -1.98 8.29 -23.32
C GLU A 821 -2.91 9.44 -22.89
N PHE A 822 -4.19 9.14 -22.65
CA PHE A 822 -5.18 10.07 -22.11
C PHE A 822 -5.08 10.31 -20.60
N LYS A 823 -4.05 9.78 -19.92
CA LYS A 823 -3.85 9.83 -18.46
C LYS A 823 -5.00 9.19 -17.65
N ASN A 824 -5.85 8.39 -18.28
CA ASN A 824 -6.86 7.58 -17.61
C ASN A 824 -6.21 6.29 -17.07
N LEU A 825 -5.50 6.43 -15.96
CA LEU A 825 -4.85 5.31 -15.29
C LEU A 825 -5.87 4.32 -14.70
N ASN A 826 -7.09 4.77 -14.38
CA ASN A 826 -8.15 3.93 -13.83
C ASN A 826 -8.54 2.81 -14.80
N SER A 827 -8.98 3.16 -16.01
CA SER A 827 -9.31 2.17 -17.05
C SER A 827 -8.09 1.43 -17.58
N PHE A 828 -6.92 2.07 -17.64
CA PHE A 828 -5.67 1.38 -17.99
C PHE A 828 -5.42 0.20 -17.06
N PHE A 829 -5.38 0.43 -15.73
CA PHE A 829 -5.13 -0.64 -14.77
C PHE A 829 -6.26 -1.67 -14.75
N ALA A 830 -7.54 -1.27 -14.91
CA ALA A 830 -8.65 -2.21 -15.01
C ALA A 830 -8.46 -3.21 -16.16
N ILE A 831 -8.03 -2.73 -17.34
CA ILE A 831 -7.76 -3.61 -18.50
C ILE A 831 -6.56 -4.52 -18.24
N ILE A 832 -5.46 -4.01 -17.68
CA ILE A 832 -4.27 -4.81 -17.35
C ILE A 832 -4.62 -5.91 -16.32
N MET A 833 -5.39 -5.57 -15.28
CA MET A 833 -5.85 -6.53 -14.28
C MET A 833 -6.80 -7.57 -14.87
N GLY A 834 -7.65 -7.18 -15.83
CA GLY A 834 -8.49 -8.10 -16.58
C GLY A 834 -7.69 -9.13 -17.37
N MET A 835 -6.63 -8.71 -18.07
CA MET A 835 -5.72 -9.62 -18.79
C MET A 835 -4.88 -10.50 -17.85
N SER A 836 -4.61 -10.01 -16.64
CA SER A 836 -3.85 -10.74 -15.61
C SER A 836 -4.73 -11.69 -14.79
N ASN A 837 -6.06 -11.65 -14.97
CA ASN A 837 -7.00 -12.53 -14.27
C ASN A 837 -6.65 -14.00 -14.54
N PRO A 838 -6.71 -14.90 -13.54
CA PRO A 838 -6.37 -16.32 -13.69
C PRO A 838 -7.10 -17.04 -14.84
N ALA A 839 -8.33 -16.63 -15.17
CA ALA A 839 -9.08 -17.20 -16.30
C ALA A 839 -8.48 -16.82 -17.67
N VAL A 840 -7.76 -15.70 -17.77
CA VAL A 840 -7.13 -15.20 -19.01
C VAL A 840 -5.64 -15.55 -19.06
N SER A 841 -4.91 -15.34 -17.96
CA SER A 841 -3.45 -15.56 -17.90
C SER A 841 -3.05 -17.02 -18.13
N ARG A 842 -3.94 -17.97 -17.81
CA ARG A 842 -3.72 -19.41 -18.03
C ARG A 842 -3.79 -19.87 -19.49
N LEU A 843 -4.31 -19.04 -20.40
CA LEU A 843 -4.53 -19.41 -21.81
C LEU A 843 -3.21 -19.39 -22.60
N SER A 844 -2.31 -20.33 -22.32
CA SER A 844 -0.93 -20.31 -22.82
C SER A 844 -0.87 -20.35 -24.35
N GLN A 845 -1.75 -21.10 -25.02
CA GLN A 845 -1.77 -21.16 -26.48
C GLN A 845 -2.17 -19.82 -27.10
N THR A 846 -3.02 -19.07 -26.40
CA THR A 846 -3.42 -17.73 -26.82
C THR A 846 -2.26 -16.74 -26.63
N TRP A 847 -1.53 -16.80 -25.50
CA TRP A 847 -0.39 -15.91 -25.22
C TRP A 847 0.84 -16.20 -26.07
N GLU A 848 1.19 -17.47 -26.33
CA GLU A 848 2.32 -17.88 -27.17
C GLU A 848 2.22 -17.34 -28.60
N ARG A 849 0.99 -17.22 -29.13
CA ARG A 849 0.73 -16.69 -30.49
C ARG A 849 0.75 -15.17 -30.58
N ILE A 850 0.88 -14.46 -29.46
CA ILE A 850 1.10 -13.02 -29.45
C ILE A 850 2.59 -12.77 -29.73
N ILE A 851 2.90 -12.30 -30.94
CA ILE A 851 4.27 -11.98 -31.40
C ILE A 851 5.01 -11.10 -30.37
N ALA A 852 6.30 -11.37 -30.16
CA ALA A 852 7.21 -10.66 -29.25
C ALA A 852 7.09 -9.12 -29.31
N ASN A 853 6.85 -8.53 -30.50
CA ASN A 853 6.63 -7.08 -30.67
C ASN A 853 5.38 -6.54 -29.96
N THR A 854 4.32 -7.34 -29.79
CA THR A 854 3.11 -6.94 -29.03
C THR A 854 3.34 -7.08 -27.52
N ILE A 855 4.07 -8.11 -27.06
CA ILE A 855 4.48 -8.23 -25.65
C ILE A 855 5.41 -7.07 -25.27
N ARG A 856 6.30 -6.66 -26.18
CA ARG A 856 7.08 -5.41 -26.07
C ARG A 856 6.18 -4.18 -25.99
N GLN A 857 5.09 -4.07 -26.75
CA GLN A 857 4.11 -2.98 -26.61
C GLN A 857 3.39 -3.00 -25.26
N VAL A 858 2.96 -4.15 -24.72
CA VAL A 858 2.39 -4.21 -23.34
C VAL A 858 3.38 -3.70 -22.30
N ARG A 859 4.66 -4.06 -22.44
CA ARG A 859 5.75 -3.66 -21.54
C ARG A 859 6.19 -2.19 -21.76
N HIS A 860 6.17 -1.70 -22.99
CA HIS A 860 6.54 -0.32 -23.43
C HIS A 860 5.40 0.69 -23.28
N CYS A 861 4.15 0.24 -23.26
CA CYS A 861 3.01 1.06 -22.87
C CYS A 861 3.06 1.45 -21.39
N ARG A 862 4.15 1.19 -20.66
CA ARG A 862 4.48 1.77 -19.36
C ARG A 862 5.35 3.04 -19.41
N SER A 863 5.78 3.52 -20.57
CA SER A 863 6.82 4.58 -20.64
C SER A 863 6.63 5.85 -21.49
N GLN A 864 5.67 6.01 -22.40
CA GLN A 864 5.66 7.22 -23.27
C GLN A 864 4.88 8.46 -22.75
N PRO A 865 5.40 9.69 -22.98
CA PRO A 865 4.69 10.96 -22.75
C PRO A 865 3.80 11.39 -23.93
N PHE A 866 2.86 12.29 -23.62
CA PHE A 866 1.68 12.72 -24.41
C PHE A 866 1.98 13.78 -25.50
N ASN A 867 1.23 13.77 -26.60
CA ASN A 867 1.15 14.85 -27.59
C ASN A 867 -0.31 15.38 -27.70
N PRO A 868 -0.62 16.67 -27.42
CA PRO A 868 -2.00 17.16 -27.25
C PRO A 868 -2.79 17.37 -28.53
N ASP A 869 -2.15 17.47 -29.68
CA ASP A 869 -2.85 17.78 -30.92
C ASP A 869 -3.27 16.48 -31.60
N ILE A 870 -4.58 16.21 -31.59
CA ILE A 870 -5.42 15.58 -32.63
C ILE A 870 -6.60 14.87 -31.95
N CYS A 871 -7.78 15.48 -32.05
CA CYS A 871 -8.98 14.74 -32.44
C CYS A 871 -10.11 15.69 -32.91
N GLN A 872 -10.45 15.60 -34.20
CA GLN A 872 -11.70 16.12 -34.74
C GLN A 872 -12.84 15.11 -34.49
N PRO A 873 -14.09 15.56 -34.26
CA PRO A 873 -15.22 14.69 -34.01
C PRO A 873 -15.64 13.90 -35.27
N ASN A 874 -15.67 12.56 -35.17
CA ASN A 874 -16.11 11.64 -36.21
C ASN A 874 -17.59 11.22 -36.02
N LYS A 875 -18.28 10.88 -37.12
CA LYS A 875 -19.73 10.56 -37.16
C LYS A 875 -20.15 9.29 -36.39
N ASN A 876 -19.22 8.41 -35.98
CA ASN A 876 -19.51 7.15 -35.27
C ASN A 876 -19.50 7.25 -33.72
N GLN A 877 -19.35 8.44 -33.15
CA GLN A 877 -19.19 8.60 -31.69
C GLN A 877 -20.39 8.13 -30.85
N ALA A 878 -21.62 8.22 -31.37
CA ALA A 878 -22.81 7.84 -30.60
C ALA A 878 -22.92 6.32 -30.36
N GLU A 879 -22.52 5.51 -31.34
CA GLU A 879 -22.52 4.04 -31.23
C GLU A 879 -21.45 3.56 -30.25
N VAL A 880 -20.23 4.09 -30.37
CA VAL A 880 -19.12 3.80 -29.44
C VAL A 880 -19.48 4.22 -28.02
N ARG A 881 -20.08 5.42 -27.86
CA ARG A 881 -20.57 5.92 -26.57
C ARG A 881 -21.65 5.00 -25.99
N GLY A 882 -22.58 4.53 -26.81
CA GLY A 882 -23.64 3.61 -26.42
C GLY A 882 -23.10 2.27 -25.93
N TYR A 883 -22.10 1.71 -26.61
CA TYR A 883 -21.44 0.47 -26.23
C TYR A 883 -20.67 0.62 -24.91
N VAL A 884 -19.78 1.61 -24.81
CA VAL A 884 -18.91 1.82 -23.62
C VAL A 884 -19.69 2.06 -22.33
N ARG A 885 -20.85 2.73 -22.42
CA ARG A 885 -21.71 3.01 -21.27
C ARG A 885 -22.61 1.84 -20.85
N LYS A 886 -22.74 0.81 -21.69
CA LYS A 886 -23.67 -0.32 -21.48
C LYS A 886 -22.93 -1.66 -21.49
N LEU A 887 -21.76 -1.73 -20.85
CA LEU A 887 -21.01 -2.98 -20.73
C LEU A 887 -21.79 -4.00 -19.87
N CYS A 888 -22.14 -5.12 -20.49
CA CYS A 888 -22.66 -6.31 -19.81
C CYS A 888 -21.50 -7.27 -19.57
N VAL A 889 -21.39 -7.79 -18.34
CA VAL A 889 -20.24 -8.61 -17.94
C VAL A 889 -20.69 -9.80 -17.11
N ILE A 890 -19.90 -10.87 -17.11
CA ILE A 890 -20.00 -11.97 -16.15
C ILE A 890 -19.11 -11.59 -14.96
N ASP A 891 -19.68 -11.46 -13.77
CA ASP A 891 -18.95 -11.18 -12.52
C ASP A 891 -18.73 -12.42 -11.65
N ASN A 892 -19.30 -13.57 -12.04
CA ASN A 892 -19.06 -14.87 -11.40
C ASN A 892 -17.71 -15.46 -11.85
N GLN A 893 -16.69 -15.33 -11.00
CA GLN A 893 -15.33 -15.82 -11.29
C GLN A 893 -15.28 -17.35 -11.50
N ARG A 894 -16.13 -18.14 -10.84
CA ARG A 894 -16.17 -19.60 -11.04
C ARG A 894 -16.65 -19.93 -12.45
N ALA A 895 -17.69 -19.25 -12.93
CA ALA A 895 -18.19 -19.40 -14.30
C ALA A 895 -17.12 -19.02 -15.34
N LEU A 896 -16.43 -17.89 -15.14
CA LEU A 896 -15.33 -17.46 -16.02
C LEU A 896 -14.18 -18.47 -16.07
N THR A 897 -13.77 -18.99 -14.91
CA THR A 897 -12.74 -20.03 -14.82
C THR A 897 -13.17 -21.31 -15.54
N GLN A 898 -14.42 -21.75 -15.38
CA GLN A 898 -14.95 -22.91 -16.10
C GLN A 898 -14.96 -22.70 -17.63
N LEU A 899 -15.37 -21.52 -18.10
CA LEU A 899 -15.30 -21.16 -19.52
C LEU A 899 -13.87 -21.24 -20.03
N SER A 900 -12.90 -20.69 -19.30
CA SER A 900 -11.48 -20.78 -19.64
C SER A 900 -10.98 -22.23 -19.75
N TYR A 901 -11.37 -23.12 -18.82
CA TYR A 901 -11.02 -24.54 -18.89
C TYR A 901 -11.63 -25.24 -20.11
N ARG A 902 -12.83 -24.84 -20.55
CA ARG A 902 -13.45 -25.36 -21.78
C ARG A 902 -12.71 -24.87 -23.03
N LEU A 903 -12.12 -23.68 -23.00
CA LEU A 903 -11.31 -23.14 -24.11
C LEU A 903 -9.96 -23.83 -24.24
N GLU A 904 -9.23 -23.98 -23.13
CA GLU A 904 -7.91 -24.62 -23.06
C GLU A 904 -7.85 -25.53 -21.83
N PRO A 905 -8.06 -26.86 -21.98
CA PRO A 905 -7.96 -27.82 -20.88
C PRO A 905 -6.57 -27.82 -20.23
N ARG A 906 -6.49 -28.15 -18.93
CA ARG A 906 -5.19 -28.36 -18.25
C ARG A 906 -4.45 -29.50 -18.97
N ARG A 907 -3.19 -29.27 -19.36
CA ARG A 907 -2.29 -30.37 -19.73
C ARG A 907 -2.12 -31.22 -18.47
N THR A 908 -2.56 -32.47 -18.54
CA THR A 908 -2.33 -33.51 -17.52
C THR A 908 -0.86 -33.85 -17.42
#